data_AF-A0A4P6ZIV6-F1
#
_entry.id   AF-A0A4P6ZIV6-F1
#
_cell.length_a   1.000
_cell.length_b   1.000
_cell.length_c   1.000
_cell.angle_alpha   90.00
_cell.angle_beta   90.00
_cell.angle_gamma   90.00
#
_symmetry.space_group_name_H-M   'P 1'
#
loop_
_entity.id
_entity.type
_entity.pdbx_description
1 polymer ?
#
loop_
_entity_poly.entity_id
_entity_poly.type
_entity_poly.pdbx_seq_one_letter_code
_entity_poly.pdbx_strand_id
1 'polypeptide(L)'
;MISIENIVEICVAIDIAILGIAYPIIVDKTSNIGDKYQSEYLSVLFNYEYPQKALKFKIGEKEYNISLFKLILFATLISFLFVIFKSQPFFGWDNWFINNSANFLVFAFTILLTVLFFKWLEKVSLFNGKSSSLLSHIIRENDALSEKDEKRQYYLKAINEMTYYAIEKQDEHLQETLLEFYYKTFANIRRNNPKDALLVYPVDLYFMVNKLNEESTVVQNRKLRAIEHRAVSGIWLLGEDFEEIIISNETYHSLWRNIYTICDYPRLVKMFWAHSSQYYDYRLRLLIPNYESGGNISNEIEVERRDLERQRFLEFHYALGGLMYYRGQYDILKYFFEFTQSQPPKYVLLPKSMAEIFHWFEHFSNEYKNIGAPIDFKYYFPELDNLGNRRQVTYWICCYLTILFIRQFFQVQYYSYQNFTDLPNLPDEVGELGNWLNNISFFEKCLKDVRENTELLHTLNYEEDDTKKAELEQFVEHLKQSITDKIGNQKLNAELSERMIQNFYEGSNSILGDAFREYDSIFIPLDEQHKEGRTKVSVTGSTILMSKAAFTEGDTPHINYDTVFAAALAREGINRYIPNSFAIARTKRYLLRAEDLIPGLTRLIGEHTGIVLIGIGLHYQAKEIIDKSSFKSRVLEIPATEYGTQDLIFVVRKDDLPAIEHRALQQEEIDELRLVLINDELKIYGSVIDINKEENRETKDRWNLENDPNNQDLKVQLALAFLSVIHWKDSREVVQISVNTEYREQGIPNVLNDIMPFEKSADK
;
A
#
# COMPACT_ATOMS: atom_id res chain seq x y z
N MET A 1 11.84 -60.47 -69.94
CA MET A 1 12.69 -60.47 -68.72
C MET A 1 13.41 -59.14 -68.67
N ILE A 2 13.15 -58.33 -67.66
CA ILE A 2 13.88 -57.07 -67.42
C ILE A 2 15.23 -57.48 -66.82
N SER A 3 16.36 -57.13 -67.44
CA SER A 3 17.69 -57.35 -66.84
C SER A 3 17.85 -56.44 -65.62
N ILE A 4 18.65 -56.86 -64.62
CA ILE A 4 18.88 -56.07 -63.40
C ILE A 4 19.48 -54.69 -63.73
N GLU A 5 20.25 -54.58 -64.81
CA GLU A 5 20.80 -53.31 -65.32
C GLU A 5 19.70 -52.33 -65.73
N ASN A 6 18.63 -52.81 -66.40
CA ASN A 6 17.49 -51.97 -66.78
C ASN A 6 16.72 -51.43 -65.54
N ILE A 7 16.74 -52.16 -64.43
CA ILE A 7 16.11 -51.71 -63.16
C ILE A 7 16.89 -50.55 -62.56
N VAL A 8 18.23 -50.62 -62.59
CA VAL A 8 19.10 -49.55 -62.07
C VAL A 8 18.98 -48.29 -62.92
N GLU A 9 18.90 -48.40 -64.24
CA GLU A 9 18.69 -47.24 -65.12
C GLU A 9 17.38 -46.50 -64.82
N ILE A 10 16.29 -47.25 -64.57
CA ILE A 10 14.99 -46.67 -64.17
C ILE A 10 15.11 -45.97 -62.80
N CYS A 11 15.79 -46.59 -61.84
CA CYS A 11 16.00 -46.00 -60.52
C CYS A 11 16.79 -44.69 -60.58
N VAL A 12 17.88 -44.67 -61.35
CA VAL A 12 18.71 -43.48 -61.56
C VAL A 12 17.89 -42.36 -62.20
N ALA A 13 17.05 -42.66 -63.20
CA ALA A 13 16.18 -41.65 -63.82
C ALA A 13 15.16 -41.06 -62.83
N ILE A 14 14.55 -41.89 -61.97
CA ILE A 14 13.62 -41.45 -60.92
C ILE A 14 14.33 -40.55 -59.90
N ASP A 15 15.50 -40.96 -59.42
CA ASP A 15 16.26 -40.21 -58.41
C ASP A 15 16.77 -38.88 -58.95
N ILE A 16 17.19 -38.82 -60.22
CA ILE A 16 17.53 -37.57 -60.91
C ILE A 16 16.31 -36.65 -61.03
N ALA A 17 15.13 -37.18 -61.35
CA ALA A 17 13.91 -36.37 -61.41
C ALA A 17 13.52 -35.82 -60.03
N ILE A 18 13.64 -36.63 -58.97
CA ILE A 18 13.39 -36.20 -57.59
C ILE A 18 14.40 -35.12 -57.18
N LEU A 19 15.69 -35.31 -57.43
CA LEU A 19 16.74 -34.38 -57.00
C LEU A 19 16.78 -33.10 -57.83
N GLY A 20 16.66 -33.21 -59.15
CA GLY A 20 16.87 -32.12 -60.10
C GLY A 20 15.63 -31.23 -60.31
N ILE A 21 14.43 -31.78 -60.19
CA ILE A 21 13.19 -31.06 -60.49
C ILE A 21 12.32 -30.94 -59.25
N ALA A 22 11.96 -32.07 -58.64
CA ALA A 22 10.92 -32.08 -57.63
C ALA A 22 11.38 -31.49 -56.28
N TYR A 23 12.61 -31.80 -55.86
CA TYR A 23 13.17 -31.33 -54.59
C TYR A 23 13.31 -29.80 -54.53
N PRO A 24 13.90 -29.10 -55.53
CA PRO A 24 13.94 -27.64 -55.54
C PRO A 24 12.56 -26.98 -55.45
N ILE A 25 11.56 -27.51 -56.17
CA ILE A 25 10.17 -27.00 -56.14
C ILE A 25 9.57 -27.14 -54.75
N ILE A 26 9.77 -28.29 -54.09
CA ILE A 26 9.28 -28.48 -52.74
C ILE A 26 10.01 -27.56 -51.76
N VAL A 27 11.33 -27.42 -51.87
CA VAL A 27 12.12 -26.52 -51.00
C VAL A 27 11.58 -25.08 -51.09
N ASP A 28 11.34 -24.57 -52.30
CA ASP A 28 10.71 -23.25 -52.52
C ASP A 28 9.31 -23.15 -51.89
N LYS A 29 8.48 -24.19 -52.03
CA LYS A 29 7.16 -24.23 -51.36
C LYS A 29 7.25 -24.36 -49.84
N THR A 30 8.32 -24.93 -49.30
CA THR A 30 8.55 -25.03 -47.86
C THR A 30 9.11 -23.75 -47.25
N SER A 31 9.94 -22.99 -47.98
CA SER A 31 10.48 -21.72 -47.49
C SER A 31 9.41 -20.63 -47.35
N ASN A 32 8.32 -20.75 -48.10
CA ASN A 32 7.17 -19.85 -48.05
C ASN A 32 6.02 -20.39 -47.17
N ILE A 33 6.25 -21.45 -46.38
CA ILE A 33 5.26 -21.94 -45.41
C ILE A 33 5.12 -20.88 -44.32
N GLY A 34 3.90 -20.40 -44.12
CA GLY A 34 3.62 -19.35 -43.14
C GLY A 34 3.25 -18.03 -43.79
N ASP A 35 3.88 -17.63 -44.89
CA ASP A 35 3.57 -16.37 -45.60
C ASP A 35 2.10 -16.26 -45.98
N LYS A 36 1.53 -17.37 -46.47
CA LYS A 36 0.10 -17.47 -46.83
C LYS A 36 -0.83 -17.15 -45.67
N TYR A 37 -0.43 -17.49 -44.44
CA TYR A 37 -1.23 -17.35 -43.22
C TYR A 37 -0.69 -16.27 -42.29
N GLN A 38 0.31 -15.50 -42.71
CA GLN A 38 1.05 -14.52 -41.88
C GLN A 38 1.52 -15.12 -40.55
N SER A 39 2.05 -16.35 -40.59
CA SER A 39 2.49 -17.09 -39.40
C SER A 39 3.97 -17.42 -39.43
N GLU A 40 4.71 -17.01 -38.41
CA GLU A 40 6.13 -17.32 -38.25
C GLU A 40 6.34 -18.73 -37.67
N TYR A 41 5.37 -19.24 -36.91
CA TYR A 41 5.51 -20.54 -36.23
C TYR A 41 5.11 -21.74 -37.11
N LEU A 42 4.32 -21.57 -38.17
CA LEU A 42 3.96 -22.67 -39.08
C LEU A 42 5.19 -23.31 -39.74
N SER A 43 6.18 -22.49 -40.13
CA SER A 43 7.46 -22.98 -40.65
C SER A 43 8.24 -23.82 -39.63
N VAL A 44 8.19 -23.42 -38.35
CA VAL A 44 8.82 -24.17 -37.25
C VAL A 44 8.10 -25.51 -37.03
N LEU A 45 6.76 -25.51 -37.02
CA LEU A 45 5.97 -26.73 -36.86
C LEU A 45 6.20 -27.72 -38.00
N PHE A 46 6.33 -27.23 -39.23
CA PHE A 46 6.65 -28.09 -40.38
C PHE A 46 7.99 -28.83 -40.19
N ASN A 47 8.96 -28.25 -39.49
CA ASN A 47 10.23 -28.90 -39.18
C ASN A 47 10.12 -30.04 -38.14
N TYR A 48 8.99 -30.17 -37.46
CA TYR A 48 8.70 -31.31 -36.58
C TYR A 48 8.00 -32.48 -37.30
N GLU A 49 7.48 -32.25 -38.51
CA GLU A 49 6.73 -33.23 -39.28
C GLU A 49 7.63 -34.28 -39.95
N TYR A 50 7.14 -35.51 -40.06
CA TYR A 50 7.82 -36.55 -40.83
C TYR A 50 7.59 -36.38 -42.34
N PRO A 51 8.61 -36.48 -43.22
CA PRO A 51 10.00 -36.87 -42.99
C PRO A 51 11.00 -35.70 -42.83
N GLN A 52 10.49 -34.46 -42.65
CA GLN A 52 11.30 -33.25 -42.50
C GLN A 52 12.03 -33.17 -41.15
N LYS A 53 11.49 -33.85 -40.13
CA LYS A 53 12.02 -33.91 -38.77
C LYS A 53 13.53 -34.12 -38.74
N ALA A 54 14.22 -33.16 -38.14
CA ALA A 54 15.67 -33.20 -37.98
C ALA A 54 16.08 -34.25 -36.94
N LEU A 55 17.04 -35.10 -37.32
CA LEU A 55 17.75 -35.99 -36.42
C LEU A 55 19.01 -35.27 -35.93
N LYS A 56 19.18 -35.21 -34.61
CA LYS A 56 20.35 -34.60 -33.97
C LYS A 56 21.46 -35.64 -33.88
N PHE A 57 22.58 -35.41 -34.54
CA PHE A 57 23.78 -36.24 -34.43
C PHE A 57 24.92 -35.44 -33.78
N LYS A 58 25.53 -36.01 -32.74
CA LYS A 58 26.77 -35.49 -32.16
C LYS A 58 27.96 -36.23 -32.75
N ILE A 59 28.82 -35.51 -33.46
CA ILE A 59 30.11 -36.03 -33.94
C ILE A 59 31.20 -35.13 -33.36
N GLY A 60 31.92 -35.63 -32.35
CA GLY A 60 32.86 -34.82 -31.57
C GLY A 60 32.14 -33.73 -30.76
N GLU A 61 32.67 -32.50 -30.79
CA GLU A 61 32.09 -31.33 -30.11
C GLU A 61 30.99 -30.60 -30.91
N LYS A 62 30.70 -31.03 -32.15
CA LYS A 62 29.74 -30.36 -33.04
C LYS A 62 28.41 -31.11 -33.14
N GLU A 63 27.31 -30.36 -33.02
CA GLU A 63 25.95 -30.86 -33.25
C GLU A 63 25.52 -30.63 -34.71
N TYR A 64 25.12 -31.70 -35.39
CA TYR A 64 24.59 -31.66 -36.76
C TYR A 64 23.10 -32.00 -36.76
N ASN A 65 22.29 -31.16 -37.42
CA ASN A 65 20.85 -31.37 -37.60
C ASN A 65 20.56 -31.67 -39.07
N ILE A 66 20.27 -32.94 -39.40
CA ILE A 66 19.96 -33.38 -40.77
C ILE A 66 18.56 -34.02 -40.77
N SER A 67 17.70 -33.63 -41.72
CA SER A 67 16.37 -34.23 -41.87
C SER A 67 16.46 -35.67 -42.38
N LEU A 68 15.51 -36.51 -42.00
CA LEU A 68 15.48 -37.91 -42.43
C LEU A 68 15.44 -38.03 -43.96
N PHE A 69 14.68 -37.15 -44.63
CA PHE A 69 14.65 -37.08 -46.09
C PHE A 69 16.05 -36.80 -46.68
N LYS A 70 16.77 -35.81 -46.15
CA LYS A 70 18.14 -35.49 -46.61
C LYS A 70 19.11 -36.65 -46.35
N LEU A 71 18.99 -37.33 -45.21
CA LEU A 71 19.82 -38.49 -44.90
C LEU A 71 19.63 -39.61 -45.91
N ILE A 72 18.37 -39.93 -46.24
CA ILE A 72 18.05 -40.99 -47.21
C ILE A 72 18.45 -40.56 -48.61
N LEU A 73 18.28 -39.29 -48.98
CA LEU A 73 18.80 -38.74 -50.23
C LEU A 73 20.33 -38.92 -50.34
N PHE A 74 21.10 -38.59 -49.28
CA PHE A 74 22.53 -38.82 -49.25
C PHE A 74 22.88 -40.31 -49.32
N ALA A 75 22.12 -41.18 -48.64
CA ALA A 75 22.31 -42.63 -48.72
C ALA A 75 22.07 -43.18 -50.14
N THR A 76 21.03 -42.69 -50.84
CA THR A 76 20.76 -43.02 -52.24
C THR A 76 21.91 -42.54 -53.14
N LEU A 77 22.42 -41.31 -52.95
CA LEU A 77 23.56 -40.82 -53.72
C LEU A 77 24.84 -41.63 -53.48
N ILE A 78 25.11 -41.99 -52.22
CA ILE A 78 26.25 -42.85 -51.86
C ILE A 78 26.08 -44.25 -52.47
N SER A 79 24.85 -44.76 -52.55
CA SER A 79 24.58 -46.07 -53.16
C SER A 79 25.02 -46.16 -54.62
N PHE A 80 24.89 -45.06 -55.38
CA PHE A 80 25.36 -45.00 -56.76
C PHE A 80 26.88 -45.14 -56.89
N LEU A 81 27.66 -44.70 -55.90
CA LEU A 81 29.12 -44.83 -55.94
C LEU A 81 29.54 -46.30 -56.00
N PHE A 82 28.84 -47.19 -55.30
CA PHE A 82 29.14 -48.64 -55.33
C PHE A 82 28.87 -49.25 -56.72
N VAL A 83 27.88 -48.74 -57.46
CA VAL A 83 27.59 -49.17 -58.83
C VAL A 83 28.59 -48.58 -59.83
N ILE A 84 28.91 -47.29 -59.71
CA ILE A 84 29.84 -46.57 -60.61
C ILE A 84 31.25 -47.15 -60.53
N PHE A 85 31.76 -47.38 -59.31
CA PHE A 85 33.13 -47.88 -59.10
C PHE A 85 33.24 -49.42 -59.14
N LYS A 86 32.15 -50.14 -59.42
CA LYS A 86 32.09 -51.61 -59.45
C LYS A 86 32.79 -52.24 -58.24
N SER A 87 32.52 -51.72 -57.05
CA SER A 87 33.19 -52.17 -55.82
C SER A 87 32.86 -53.62 -55.52
N GLN A 88 33.87 -54.43 -55.16
CA GLN A 88 33.64 -55.82 -54.76
C GLN A 88 32.82 -55.89 -53.46
N PRO A 89 31.91 -56.86 -53.32
CA PRO A 89 31.07 -57.00 -52.13
C PRO A 89 31.93 -57.20 -50.88
N PHE A 90 31.56 -56.54 -49.78
CA PHE A 90 32.30 -56.61 -48.51
C PHE A 90 32.39 -58.02 -47.90
N PHE A 91 31.49 -58.93 -48.31
CA PHE A 91 31.46 -60.32 -47.86
C PHE A 91 31.73 -61.23 -49.05
N GLY A 92 32.85 -61.96 -49.02
CA GLY A 92 33.34 -62.82 -50.11
C GLY A 92 32.59 -64.14 -50.30
N TRP A 93 31.27 -64.16 -50.15
CA TRP A 93 30.44 -65.33 -50.41
C TRP A 93 29.83 -65.25 -51.82
N ASP A 94 30.07 -66.28 -52.63
CA ASP A 94 29.67 -66.29 -54.03
C ASP A 94 28.20 -66.75 -54.17
N ASN A 95 27.27 -65.81 -53.97
CA ASN A 95 25.82 -66.01 -54.09
C ASN A 95 25.23 -64.95 -55.02
N TRP A 96 24.20 -65.31 -55.81
CA TRP A 96 23.52 -64.40 -56.75
C TRP A 96 23.06 -63.08 -56.10
N PHE A 97 22.61 -63.14 -54.85
CA PHE A 97 22.21 -61.98 -54.06
C PHE A 97 23.38 -61.06 -53.69
N ILE A 98 24.55 -61.62 -53.39
CA ILE A 98 25.74 -60.87 -52.96
C ILE A 98 26.39 -60.21 -54.17
N ASN A 99 26.42 -60.91 -55.30
CA ASN A 99 26.95 -60.39 -56.56
C ASN A 99 26.11 -59.25 -57.15
N ASN A 100 24.81 -59.18 -56.84
CA ASN A 100 23.91 -58.08 -57.23
C ASN A 100 23.56 -57.13 -56.07
N SER A 101 24.26 -57.24 -54.94
CA SER A 101 23.93 -56.50 -53.71
C SER A 101 23.90 -54.98 -53.89
N ALA A 102 24.82 -54.42 -54.68
CA ALA A 102 24.84 -52.99 -55.01
C ALA A 102 23.58 -52.54 -55.77
N ASN A 103 23.12 -53.33 -56.74
CA ASN A 103 21.92 -53.04 -57.53
C ASN A 103 20.65 -53.14 -56.67
N PHE A 104 20.57 -54.13 -55.77
CA PHE A 104 19.48 -54.24 -54.81
C PHE A 104 19.45 -53.10 -53.80
N LEU A 105 20.63 -52.63 -53.37
CA LEU A 105 20.76 -51.53 -52.42
C LEU A 105 20.31 -50.20 -53.06
N VAL A 106 20.68 -49.94 -54.32
CA VAL A 106 20.14 -48.80 -55.08
C VAL A 106 18.63 -48.92 -55.20
N PHE A 107 18.10 -50.07 -55.66
CA PHE A 107 16.67 -50.27 -55.81
C PHE A 107 15.89 -50.06 -54.50
N ALA A 108 16.40 -50.58 -53.38
CA ALA A 108 15.80 -50.40 -52.07
C ALA A 108 15.80 -48.93 -51.62
N PHE A 109 16.90 -48.21 -51.80
CA PHE A 109 16.97 -46.80 -51.43
C PHE A 109 16.14 -45.90 -52.35
N THR A 110 16.06 -46.19 -53.65
CA THR A 110 15.19 -45.47 -54.58
C THR A 110 13.71 -45.67 -54.22
N ILE A 111 13.28 -46.89 -53.87
CA ILE A 111 11.90 -47.13 -53.38
C ILE A 111 11.66 -46.35 -52.09
N LEU A 112 12.59 -46.43 -51.13
CA LEU A 112 12.45 -45.74 -49.85
C LEU A 112 12.38 -44.22 -50.05
N LEU A 113 13.24 -43.66 -50.89
CA LEU A 113 13.27 -42.24 -51.22
C LEU A 113 11.97 -41.81 -51.91
N THR A 114 11.47 -42.61 -52.85
CA THR A 114 10.20 -42.34 -53.54
C THR A 114 9.01 -42.35 -52.58
N VAL A 115 8.92 -43.33 -51.67
CA VAL A 115 7.86 -43.38 -50.64
C VAL A 115 7.94 -42.17 -49.71
N LEU A 116 9.14 -41.78 -49.29
CA LEU A 116 9.32 -40.60 -48.44
C LEU A 116 9.03 -39.30 -49.15
N PHE A 117 9.36 -39.21 -50.44
CA PHE A 117 9.03 -38.07 -51.28
C PHE A 117 7.51 -37.86 -51.34
N PHE A 118 6.73 -38.92 -51.59
CA PHE A 118 5.26 -38.80 -51.61
C PHE A 118 4.69 -38.41 -50.23
N LYS A 119 5.21 -38.97 -49.13
CA LYS A 119 4.82 -38.55 -47.77
C LYS A 119 5.18 -37.09 -47.49
N TRP A 120 6.33 -36.62 -47.97
CA TRP A 120 6.74 -35.22 -47.82
C TRP A 120 5.83 -34.30 -48.64
N LEU A 121 5.49 -34.67 -49.88
CA LEU A 121 4.57 -33.94 -50.74
C LEU A 121 3.17 -33.79 -50.08
N GLU A 122 2.65 -34.85 -49.47
CA GLU A 122 1.37 -34.82 -48.75
C GLU A 122 1.40 -33.79 -47.61
N LYS A 123 2.48 -33.76 -46.82
CA LYS A 123 2.67 -32.79 -45.74
C LYS A 123 2.82 -31.35 -46.24
N VAL A 124 3.57 -31.15 -47.32
CA VAL A 124 3.71 -29.82 -47.96
C VAL A 124 2.37 -29.34 -48.51
N SER A 125 1.57 -30.26 -49.09
CA SER A 125 0.22 -29.97 -49.58
C SER A 125 -0.72 -29.59 -48.43
N LEU A 126 -0.62 -30.26 -47.27
CA LEU A 126 -1.40 -29.93 -46.08
C LEU A 126 -1.07 -28.52 -45.55
N PHE A 127 0.22 -28.20 -45.39
CA PHE A 127 0.68 -26.90 -44.88
C PHE A 127 0.45 -25.73 -45.85
N ASN A 128 0.35 -25.99 -47.16
CA ASN A 128 0.01 -24.97 -48.16
C ASN A 128 -1.47 -25.02 -48.60
N GLY A 129 -2.25 -25.94 -48.04
CA GLY A 129 -3.57 -26.33 -48.49
C GLY A 129 -4.71 -25.48 -47.92
N LYS A 130 -5.82 -26.12 -47.53
CA LYS A 130 -6.96 -25.43 -46.92
C LYS A 130 -6.66 -25.07 -45.47
N SER A 131 -7.02 -23.85 -45.07
CA SER A 131 -6.84 -23.33 -43.70
C SER A 131 -7.48 -24.24 -42.65
N SER A 132 -8.70 -24.73 -42.90
CA SER A 132 -9.43 -25.59 -41.96
C SER A 132 -8.77 -26.95 -41.74
N SER A 133 -8.26 -27.58 -42.80
CA SER A 133 -7.54 -28.86 -42.72
C SER A 133 -6.21 -28.72 -41.97
N LEU A 134 -5.49 -27.62 -42.21
CA LEU A 134 -4.25 -27.32 -41.49
C LEU A 134 -4.53 -27.07 -40.00
N LEU A 135 -5.51 -26.24 -39.68
CA LEU A 135 -5.89 -25.94 -38.29
C LEU A 135 -6.28 -27.20 -37.52
N SER A 136 -7.12 -28.04 -38.13
CA SER A 136 -7.55 -29.31 -37.52
C SER A 136 -6.36 -30.24 -37.26
N HIS A 137 -5.38 -30.28 -38.18
CA HIS A 137 -4.16 -31.05 -37.98
C HIS A 137 -3.35 -30.51 -36.81
N ILE A 138 -3.09 -29.20 -36.78
CA ILE A 138 -2.30 -28.53 -35.72
C ILE A 138 -2.93 -28.75 -34.34
N ILE A 139 -4.26 -28.60 -34.23
CA ILE A 139 -4.99 -28.84 -32.98
C ILE A 139 -4.88 -30.30 -32.54
N ARG A 140 -5.02 -31.25 -33.46
CA ARG A 140 -4.91 -32.68 -33.13
C ARG A 140 -3.50 -33.05 -32.64
N GLU A 141 -2.46 -32.53 -33.29
CA GLU A 141 -1.08 -32.76 -32.83
C GLU A 141 -0.84 -32.07 -31.48
N ASN A 142 -1.35 -30.86 -31.28
CA ASN A 142 -1.29 -30.16 -29.98
C ASN A 142 -1.93 -30.97 -28.85
N ASP A 143 -3.12 -31.52 -29.08
CA ASP A 143 -3.87 -32.31 -28.10
C ASP A 143 -3.20 -33.66 -27.79
N ALA A 144 -2.39 -34.19 -28.70
CA ALA A 144 -1.61 -35.40 -28.48
C ALA A 144 -0.36 -35.17 -27.62
N LEU A 145 0.09 -33.93 -27.45
CA LEU A 145 1.28 -33.58 -26.67
C LEU A 145 0.98 -33.44 -25.17
N SER A 146 1.91 -33.88 -24.34
CA SER A 146 1.87 -33.62 -22.89
C SER A 146 1.93 -32.12 -22.61
N GLU A 147 1.30 -31.68 -21.52
CA GLU A 147 1.32 -30.27 -21.10
C GLU A 147 2.73 -29.72 -20.85
N LYS A 148 3.70 -30.58 -20.52
CA LYS A 148 5.09 -30.20 -20.26
C LYS A 148 5.98 -30.19 -21.52
N ASP A 149 5.45 -30.58 -22.68
CA ASP A 149 6.24 -30.61 -23.92
C ASP A 149 6.43 -29.18 -24.45
N GLU A 150 7.68 -28.73 -24.57
CA GLU A 150 8.04 -27.41 -25.11
C GLU A 150 7.43 -27.16 -26.49
N LYS A 151 7.21 -28.20 -27.29
CA LYS A 151 6.58 -28.09 -28.62
C LYS A 151 5.17 -27.53 -28.54
N ARG A 152 4.43 -27.85 -27.47
CA ARG A 152 3.03 -27.43 -27.30
C ARG A 152 2.89 -25.92 -27.32
N GLN A 153 3.89 -25.19 -26.84
CA GLN A 153 3.90 -23.73 -26.91
C GLN A 153 3.94 -23.22 -28.37
N TYR A 154 4.74 -23.83 -29.23
CA TYR A 154 4.78 -23.48 -30.65
C TYR A 154 3.47 -23.79 -31.38
N TYR A 155 2.81 -24.89 -31.03
CA TYR A 155 1.48 -25.22 -31.56
C TYR A 155 0.45 -24.18 -31.13
N LEU A 156 0.41 -23.81 -29.84
CA LEU A 156 -0.50 -22.76 -29.36
C LEU A 156 -0.26 -21.42 -30.07
N LYS A 157 1.00 -21.00 -30.22
CA LYS A 157 1.34 -19.76 -30.94
C LYS A 157 0.90 -19.79 -32.40
N ALA A 158 1.08 -20.93 -33.09
CA ALA A 158 0.59 -21.08 -34.47
C ALA A 158 -0.94 -21.03 -34.55
N ILE A 159 -1.67 -21.63 -33.59
CA ILE A 159 -3.14 -21.54 -33.54
C ILE A 159 -3.58 -20.09 -33.29
N ASN A 160 -2.89 -19.37 -32.40
CA ASN A 160 -3.13 -17.95 -32.16
C ASN A 160 -2.93 -17.11 -33.43
N GLU A 161 -1.83 -17.34 -34.17
CA GLU A 161 -1.58 -16.66 -35.46
C GLU A 161 -2.63 -17.00 -36.52
N MET A 162 -3.06 -18.27 -36.60
CA MET A 162 -4.18 -18.66 -37.47
C MET A 162 -5.49 -17.98 -37.07
N THR A 163 -5.67 -17.65 -35.79
CA THR A 163 -6.84 -16.90 -35.30
C THR A 163 -6.79 -15.45 -35.77
N TYR A 164 -5.63 -14.80 -35.71
CA TYR A 164 -5.45 -13.45 -36.24
C TYR A 164 -5.71 -13.42 -37.74
N TYR A 165 -5.14 -14.38 -38.48
CA TYR A 165 -5.38 -14.56 -39.91
C TYR A 165 -6.87 -14.73 -40.23
N ALA A 166 -7.58 -15.57 -39.45
CA ALA A 166 -9.01 -15.78 -39.63
C ALA A 166 -9.78 -14.46 -39.55
N ILE A 167 -9.49 -13.62 -38.55
CA ILE A 167 -10.13 -12.32 -38.36
C ILE A 167 -9.76 -11.34 -39.47
N GLU A 168 -8.48 -11.23 -39.80
CA GLU A 168 -8.02 -10.30 -40.85
C GLU A 168 -8.67 -10.63 -42.21
N LYS A 169 -8.73 -11.93 -42.56
CA LYS A 169 -9.31 -12.40 -43.83
C LYS A 169 -10.81 -12.68 -43.77
N GLN A 170 -11.42 -12.59 -42.60
CA GLN A 170 -12.84 -12.91 -42.36
C GLN A 170 -13.22 -14.34 -42.83
N ASP A 171 -12.36 -15.33 -42.54
CA ASP A 171 -12.56 -16.74 -42.90
C ASP A 171 -13.47 -17.46 -41.88
N GLU A 172 -14.77 -17.51 -42.17
CA GLU A 172 -15.80 -18.11 -41.31
C GLU A 172 -15.60 -19.62 -41.10
N HIS A 173 -14.95 -20.31 -42.04
CA HIS A 173 -14.74 -21.76 -41.95
C HIS A 173 -13.82 -22.18 -40.79
N LEU A 174 -13.07 -21.23 -40.22
CA LEU A 174 -12.20 -21.47 -39.06
C LEU A 174 -12.91 -21.23 -37.73
N GLN A 175 -14.04 -20.52 -37.74
CA GLN A 175 -14.64 -19.98 -36.51
C GLN A 175 -14.99 -21.07 -35.50
N GLU A 176 -15.73 -22.08 -35.93
CA GLU A 176 -16.24 -23.14 -35.06
C GLU A 176 -15.07 -23.92 -34.42
N THR A 177 -14.09 -24.31 -35.23
CA THR A 177 -12.90 -25.04 -34.79
C THR A 177 -12.06 -24.25 -33.78
N LEU A 178 -11.88 -22.94 -34.03
CA LEU A 178 -11.15 -22.06 -33.11
C LEU A 178 -11.92 -21.88 -31.79
N LEU A 179 -13.24 -21.67 -31.85
CA LEU A 179 -14.08 -21.51 -30.66
C LEU A 179 -14.06 -22.77 -29.78
N GLU A 180 -14.19 -23.96 -30.37
CA GLU A 180 -14.10 -25.23 -29.65
C GLU A 180 -12.74 -25.40 -28.98
N PHE A 181 -11.66 -25.11 -29.70
CA PHE A 181 -10.30 -25.16 -29.17
C PHE A 181 -10.09 -24.23 -27.97
N TYR A 182 -10.48 -22.96 -28.08
CA TYR A 182 -10.31 -22.00 -27.00
C TYR A 182 -11.22 -22.32 -25.81
N TYR A 183 -12.47 -22.70 -26.05
CA TYR A 183 -13.37 -23.15 -24.99
C TYR A 183 -12.74 -24.29 -24.19
N LYS A 184 -12.26 -25.35 -24.87
CA LYS A 184 -11.57 -26.47 -24.24
C LYS A 184 -10.32 -26.03 -23.48
N THR A 185 -9.51 -25.16 -24.07
CA THR A 185 -8.25 -24.68 -23.48
C THR A 185 -8.51 -23.89 -22.20
N PHE A 186 -9.35 -22.87 -22.24
CA PHE A 186 -9.69 -22.04 -21.07
C PHE A 186 -10.41 -22.86 -20.00
N ALA A 187 -11.39 -23.70 -20.37
CA ALA A 187 -12.12 -24.54 -19.42
C ALA A 187 -11.20 -25.57 -18.72
N ASN A 188 -10.25 -26.18 -19.42
CA ASN A 188 -9.30 -27.12 -18.81
C ASN A 188 -8.38 -26.42 -17.81
N ILE A 189 -7.88 -25.22 -18.12
CA ILE A 189 -7.03 -24.46 -17.19
C ILE A 189 -7.84 -24.11 -15.93
N ARG A 190 -9.10 -23.68 -16.08
CA ARG A 190 -10.00 -23.34 -14.97
C ARG A 190 -10.30 -24.54 -14.07
N ARG A 191 -10.71 -25.68 -14.67
CA ARG A 191 -11.02 -26.92 -13.93
C ARG A 191 -9.83 -27.51 -13.18
N ASN A 192 -8.63 -27.36 -13.74
CA ASN A 192 -7.40 -27.87 -13.13
C ASN A 192 -6.83 -26.93 -12.06
N ASN A 193 -7.38 -25.72 -11.90
CA ASN A 193 -6.93 -24.76 -10.90
C ASN A 193 -7.50 -25.12 -9.51
N PRO A 194 -6.68 -25.11 -8.45
CA PRO A 194 -7.18 -25.26 -7.08
C PRO A 194 -8.20 -24.15 -6.74
N LYS A 195 -9.30 -24.50 -6.07
CA LYS A 195 -10.39 -23.54 -5.74
C LYS A 195 -9.92 -22.33 -4.93
N ASP A 196 -8.90 -22.53 -4.09
CA ASP A 196 -8.36 -21.49 -3.20
C ASP A 196 -7.17 -20.74 -3.80
N ALA A 197 -6.78 -21.06 -5.04
CA ALA A 197 -5.64 -20.43 -5.71
C ALA A 197 -6.08 -19.39 -6.76
N LEU A 198 -5.33 -18.29 -6.83
CA LEU A 198 -5.48 -17.27 -7.85
C LEU A 198 -5.22 -17.87 -9.24
N LEU A 199 -6.17 -17.73 -10.16
CA LEU A 199 -6.02 -18.27 -11.51
C LEU A 199 -5.17 -17.33 -12.37
N VAL A 200 -4.05 -17.84 -12.88
CA VAL A 200 -3.18 -17.12 -13.84
C VAL A 200 -3.09 -17.92 -15.13
N TYR A 201 -3.55 -17.34 -16.23
CA TYR A 201 -3.44 -17.96 -17.54
C TYR A 201 -2.00 -17.90 -18.09
N PRO A 202 -1.60 -18.84 -18.97
CA PRO A 202 -0.37 -18.73 -19.74
C PRO A 202 -0.28 -17.39 -20.47
N VAL A 203 0.91 -16.80 -20.46
CA VAL A 203 1.19 -15.47 -21.04
C VAL A 203 0.76 -15.37 -22.52
N ASP A 204 0.95 -16.44 -23.29
CA ASP A 204 0.55 -16.50 -24.70
C ASP A 204 -0.98 -16.33 -24.89
N LEU A 205 -1.82 -16.72 -23.92
CA LEU A 205 -3.27 -16.53 -23.98
C LEU A 205 -3.66 -15.07 -23.67
N TYR A 206 -3.05 -14.43 -22.68
CA TYR A 206 -3.28 -13.00 -22.41
C TYR A 206 -2.90 -12.15 -23.62
N PHE A 207 -1.73 -12.40 -24.22
CA PHE A 207 -1.30 -11.71 -25.43
C PHE A 207 -2.25 -11.95 -26.59
N MET A 208 -2.76 -13.17 -26.74
CA MET A 208 -3.75 -13.48 -27.77
C MET A 208 -5.03 -12.68 -27.59
N VAL A 209 -5.61 -12.64 -26.39
CA VAL A 209 -6.82 -11.85 -26.13
C VAL A 209 -6.57 -10.36 -26.36
N ASN A 210 -5.44 -9.82 -25.91
CA ASN A 210 -5.11 -8.41 -26.12
C ASN A 210 -4.95 -8.08 -27.61
N LYS A 211 -4.21 -8.90 -28.37
CA LYS A 211 -4.06 -8.68 -29.82
C LYS A 211 -5.40 -8.79 -30.56
N LEU A 212 -6.29 -9.68 -30.14
CA LEU A 212 -7.63 -9.74 -30.71
C LEU A 212 -8.48 -8.49 -30.42
N ASN A 213 -8.31 -7.87 -29.25
CA ASN A 213 -8.92 -6.59 -28.95
C ASN A 213 -8.35 -5.49 -29.87
N GLU A 214 -7.03 -5.46 -30.09
CA GLU A 214 -6.36 -4.54 -31.03
C GLU A 214 -6.87 -4.76 -32.48
N GLU A 215 -6.94 -5.99 -32.97
CA GLU A 215 -7.45 -6.26 -34.33
C GLU A 215 -8.94 -5.89 -34.49
N SER A 216 -9.73 -5.99 -33.42
CA SER A 216 -11.16 -5.64 -33.43
C SER A 216 -11.41 -4.13 -33.52
N THR A 217 -10.42 -3.28 -33.21
CA THR A 217 -10.51 -1.83 -33.40
C THR A 217 -10.16 -1.40 -34.83
N VAL A 218 -9.35 -2.19 -35.53
CA VAL A 218 -8.88 -1.92 -36.90
C VAL A 218 -9.81 -2.54 -37.95
N VAL A 219 -10.19 -3.81 -37.78
CA VAL A 219 -10.96 -4.56 -38.76
C VAL A 219 -12.45 -4.52 -38.41
N GLN A 220 -13.29 -4.05 -39.32
CA GLN A 220 -14.74 -4.16 -39.15
C GLN A 220 -15.16 -5.63 -39.31
N ASN A 221 -15.24 -6.36 -38.19
CA ASN A 221 -15.58 -7.76 -38.20
C ASN A 221 -17.07 -7.98 -38.52
N ARG A 222 -17.35 -8.50 -39.72
CA ARG A 222 -18.73 -8.73 -40.20
C ARG A 222 -19.14 -10.19 -40.04
N LYS A 223 -18.20 -11.12 -40.18
CA LYS A 223 -18.46 -12.56 -40.21
C LYS A 223 -18.09 -13.26 -38.90
N LEU A 224 -16.93 -12.95 -38.33
CA LEU A 224 -16.36 -13.64 -37.17
C LEU A 224 -16.77 -13.04 -35.82
N ARG A 225 -18.06 -12.68 -35.68
CA ARG A 225 -18.57 -11.94 -34.51
C ARG A 225 -18.46 -12.72 -33.20
N ALA A 226 -18.51 -14.04 -33.23
CA ALA A 226 -18.48 -14.85 -32.03
C ALA A 226 -17.10 -14.89 -31.37
N ILE A 227 -16.03 -14.84 -32.17
CA ILE A 227 -14.64 -14.75 -31.69
C ILE A 227 -14.38 -13.36 -31.10
N GLU A 228 -14.73 -12.32 -31.85
CA GLU A 228 -14.63 -10.94 -31.38
C GLU A 228 -15.40 -10.74 -30.07
N HIS A 229 -16.65 -11.22 -30.01
CA HIS A 229 -17.45 -11.10 -28.81
C HIS A 229 -16.75 -11.71 -27.60
N ARG A 230 -16.21 -12.93 -27.69
CA ARG A 230 -15.56 -13.60 -26.56
C ARG A 230 -14.26 -12.93 -26.12
N ALA A 231 -13.49 -12.41 -27.07
CA ALA A 231 -12.25 -11.68 -26.78
C ALA A 231 -12.53 -10.33 -26.10
N VAL A 232 -13.46 -9.55 -26.67
CA VAL A 232 -13.75 -8.17 -26.25
C VAL A 232 -14.58 -8.13 -24.96
N SER A 233 -15.53 -9.04 -24.80
CA SER A 233 -16.38 -9.08 -23.60
C SER A 233 -15.65 -9.60 -22.34
N GLY A 234 -14.41 -10.04 -22.48
CA GLY A 234 -13.63 -10.65 -21.39
C GLY A 234 -14.09 -12.07 -21.02
N ILE A 235 -14.99 -12.69 -21.79
CA ILE A 235 -15.51 -14.04 -21.55
C ILE A 235 -14.39 -15.07 -21.37
N TRP A 236 -13.38 -15.07 -22.22
CA TRP A 236 -12.31 -16.07 -22.07
C TRP A 236 -11.51 -15.93 -20.78
N LEU A 237 -11.30 -14.70 -20.30
CA LEU A 237 -10.54 -14.45 -19.08
C LEU A 237 -11.39 -14.65 -17.82
N LEU A 238 -12.64 -14.18 -17.83
CA LEU A 238 -13.59 -14.32 -16.72
C LEU A 238 -14.22 -15.72 -16.65
N GLY A 239 -14.23 -16.46 -17.75
CA GLY A 239 -14.75 -17.81 -17.92
C GLY A 239 -16.04 -17.89 -18.73
N GLU A 240 -16.40 -19.12 -19.14
CA GLU A 240 -17.75 -19.45 -19.64
C GLU A 240 -18.55 -20.35 -18.68
N ASP A 241 -17.88 -20.92 -17.68
CA ASP A 241 -18.45 -21.82 -16.68
C ASP A 241 -19.03 -21.08 -15.46
N PHE A 242 -19.76 -21.83 -14.61
CA PHE A 242 -20.25 -21.39 -13.32
C PHE A 242 -19.26 -21.68 -12.19
N GLU A 243 -17.98 -21.93 -12.53
CA GLU A 243 -16.96 -22.21 -11.52
C GLU A 243 -16.57 -20.93 -10.80
N GLU A 244 -16.57 -21.01 -9.47
CA GLU A 244 -16.21 -19.93 -8.56
C GLU A 244 -14.69 -19.82 -8.45
N ILE A 245 -14.07 -19.05 -9.33
CA ILE A 245 -12.61 -18.88 -9.38
C ILE A 245 -12.21 -17.43 -9.08
N ILE A 246 -11.18 -17.28 -8.25
CA ILE A 246 -10.64 -15.98 -7.85
C ILE A 246 -9.88 -15.36 -9.02
N ILE A 247 -10.23 -14.13 -9.38
CA ILE A 247 -9.57 -13.36 -10.44
C ILE A 247 -8.21 -12.87 -9.92
N SER A 248 -7.12 -13.27 -10.58
CA SER A 248 -5.77 -12.80 -10.26
C SER A 248 -5.55 -11.33 -10.64
N ASN A 249 -4.57 -10.70 -9.99
CA ASN A 249 -4.16 -9.34 -10.35
C ASN A 249 -3.69 -9.29 -11.81
N GLU A 250 -2.97 -10.29 -12.31
CA GLU A 250 -2.52 -10.40 -13.69
C GLU A 250 -3.71 -10.39 -14.67
N THR A 251 -4.79 -11.10 -14.32
CA THR A 251 -6.02 -11.08 -15.12
C THR A 251 -6.67 -9.70 -15.11
N TYR A 252 -6.75 -9.01 -13.96
CA TYR A 252 -7.25 -7.63 -13.89
C TYR A 252 -6.41 -6.67 -14.73
N HIS A 253 -5.08 -6.75 -14.69
CA HIS A 253 -4.20 -5.93 -15.52
C HIS A 253 -4.42 -6.21 -17.02
N SER A 254 -4.58 -7.47 -17.40
CA SER A 254 -4.88 -7.83 -18.80
C SER A 254 -6.25 -7.32 -19.23
N LEU A 255 -7.27 -7.42 -18.37
CA LEU A 255 -8.61 -6.89 -18.64
C LEU A 255 -8.58 -5.37 -18.80
N TRP A 256 -7.87 -4.67 -17.91
CA TRP A 256 -7.73 -3.21 -18.00
C TRP A 256 -7.02 -2.79 -19.29
N ARG A 257 -5.93 -3.47 -19.66
CA ARG A 257 -5.24 -3.24 -20.93
C ARG A 257 -6.15 -3.46 -22.14
N ASN A 258 -6.96 -4.51 -22.13
CA ASN A 258 -7.92 -4.77 -23.23
C ASN A 258 -8.97 -3.64 -23.32
N ILE A 259 -9.52 -3.21 -22.19
CA ILE A 259 -10.49 -2.11 -22.12
C ILE A 259 -9.88 -0.80 -22.62
N TYR A 260 -8.67 -0.50 -22.19
CA TYR A 260 -7.91 0.66 -22.64
C TYR A 260 -7.80 0.67 -24.17
N THR A 261 -7.47 -0.47 -24.79
CA THR A 261 -7.38 -0.61 -26.25
C THR A 261 -8.70 -0.32 -26.96
N ILE A 262 -9.84 -0.73 -26.38
CA ILE A 262 -11.16 -0.61 -27.02
C ILE A 262 -11.95 0.62 -26.58
N CYS A 263 -11.41 1.47 -25.69
CA CYS A 263 -12.17 2.50 -24.98
C CYS A 263 -12.87 3.53 -25.89
N ASP A 264 -12.28 3.81 -27.06
CA ASP A 264 -12.83 4.74 -28.06
C ASP A 264 -13.88 4.10 -28.99
N TYR A 265 -14.20 2.82 -28.79
CA TYR A 265 -15.12 2.05 -29.63
C TYR A 265 -16.37 1.64 -28.85
N PRO A 266 -17.45 2.45 -28.85
CA PRO A 266 -18.63 2.25 -28.02
C PRO A 266 -19.24 0.85 -28.09
N ARG A 267 -19.29 0.24 -29.28
CA ARG A 267 -19.84 -1.12 -29.45
C ARG A 267 -19.09 -2.15 -28.61
N LEU A 268 -17.76 -2.07 -28.59
CA LEU A 268 -16.89 -3.02 -27.92
C LEU A 268 -16.98 -2.87 -26.40
N VAL A 269 -16.94 -1.63 -25.91
CA VAL A 269 -17.10 -1.32 -24.48
C VAL A 269 -18.47 -1.77 -23.96
N LYS A 270 -19.54 -1.55 -24.75
CA LYS A 270 -20.89 -2.01 -24.39
C LYS A 270 -20.97 -3.54 -24.27
N MET A 271 -20.28 -4.29 -25.13
CA MET A 271 -20.20 -5.76 -25.04
C MET A 271 -19.48 -6.22 -23.77
N PHE A 272 -18.39 -5.54 -23.41
CA PHE A 272 -17.69 -5.78 -22.14
C PHE A 272 -18.59 -5.52 -20.93
N TRP A 273 -19.22 -4.34 -20.86
CA TRP A 273 -20.11 -3.98 -19.75
C TRP A 273 -21.28 -4.95 -19.59
N ALA A 274 -21.90 -5.34 -20.71
CA ALA A 274 -23.02 -6.27 -20.70
C ALA A 274 -22.64 -7.62 -20.10
N HIS A 275 -21.48 -8.17 -20.49
CA HIS A 275 -20.98 -9.42 -19.95
C HIS A 275 -20.55 -9.28 -18.48
N SER A 276 -19.86 -8.21 -18.10
CA SER A 276 -19.48 -7.96 -16.70
C SER A 276 -20.67 -7.89 -15.77
N SER A 277 -21.78 -7.28 -16.22
CA SER A 277 -23.03 -7.22 -15.47
C SER A 277 -23.61 -8.63 -15.25
N GLN A 278 -23.63 -9.46 -16.28
CA GLN A 278 -24.03 -10.87 -16.16
C GLN A 278 -23.09 -11.67 -15.24
N TYR A 279 -21.78 -11.49 -15.40
CA TYR A 279 -20.77 -12.15 -14.58
C TYR A 279 -20.97 -11.82 -13.09
N TYR A 280 -21.18 -10.55 -12.77
CA TYR A 280 -21.38 -10.10 -11.40
C TYR A 280 -22.69 -10.61 -10.77
N ASP A 281 -23.78 -10.67 -11.54
CA ASP A 281 -25.08 -11.12 -11.03
C ASP A 281 -25.20 -12.65 -10.91
N TYR A 282 -24.63 -13.39 -11.86
CA TYR A 282 -24.81 -14.84 -11.95
C TYR A 282 -23.64 -15.65 -11.40
N ARG A 283 -22.40 -15.14 -11.48
CA ARG A 283 -21.19 -15.91 -11.15
C ARG A 283 -20.46 -15.42 -9.91
N LEU A 284 -20.38 -14.12 -9.69
CA LEU A 284 -19.87 -13.56 -8.42
C LEU A 284 -20.97 -13.37 -7.38
N ARG A 285 -21.89 -14.34 -7.21
CA ARG A 285 -23.00 -14.19 -6.26
C ARG A 285 -22.51 -14.08 -4.82
N LEU A 286 -23.29 -13.38 -3.98
CA LEU A 286 -23.09 -13.38 -2.54
C LEU A 286 -23.23 -14.81 -2.01
N LEU A 287 -22.32 -15.20 -1.13
CA LEU A 287 -22.41 -16.47 -0.41
C LEU A 287 -23.38 -16.30 0.76
N ILE A 288 -24.24 -17.29 0.98
CA ILE A 288 -25.19 -17.28 2.09
C ILE A 288 -24.45 -17.72 3.36
N PRO A 289 -24.51 -16.94 4.47
CA PRO A 289 -23.94 -17.35 5.75
C PRO A 289 -24.62 -18.63 6.28
N ASN A 290 -23.81 -19.60 6.69
CA ASN A 290 -24.26 -20.84 7.32
C ASN A 290 -24.24 -20.67 8.83
N TYR A 291 -25.42 -20.57 9.43
CA TYR A 291 -25.57 -20.38 10.87
C TYR A 291 -25.57 -21.73 11.61
N GLU A 292 -24.65 -21.89 12.56
CA GLU A 292 -24.66 -23.03 13.49
C GLU A 292 -25.65 -22.81 14.65
N SER A 293 -25.92 -23.87 15.43
CA SER A 293 -26.92 -23.89 16.51
C SER A 293 -26.65 -22.93 17.69
N GLY A 294 -25.63 -22.07 17.60
CA GLY A 294 -25.31 -21.00 18.55
C GLY A 294 -25.29 -19.59 17.94
N GLY A 295 -25.69 -19.41 16.67
CA GLY A 295 -25.68 -18.12 15.98
C GLY A 295 -24.35 -17.75 15.31
N ASN A 296 -23.30 -18.56 15.48
CA ASN A 296 -22.02 -18.39 14.82
C ASN A 296 -22.09 -18.80 13.33
N ILE A 297 -21.39 -18.07 12.47
CA ILE A 297 -21.34 -18.33 11.02
C ILE A 297 -20.17 -19.28 10.73
N SER A 298 -20.45 -20.50 10.28
CA SER A 298 -19.40 -21.52 10.04
C SER A 298 -18.51 -21.22 8.82
N ASN A 299 -19.02 -20.43 7.86
CA ASN A 299 -18.35 -20.09 6.59
C ASN A 299 -17.97 -18.60 6.50
N GLU A 300 -17.77 -17.92 7.63
CA GLU A 300 -17.50 -16.48 7.70
C GLU A 300 -16.32 -16.06 6.80
N ILE A 301 -15.22 -16.81 6.84
CA ILE A 301 -14.01 -16.56 6.02
C ILE A 301 -14.33 -16.61 4.51
N GLU A 302 -15.17 -17.55 4.08
CA GLU A 302 -15.53 -17.68 2.67
C GLU A 302 -16.45 -16.54 2.21
N VAL A 303 -17.38 -16.13 3.07
CA VAL A 303 -18.29 -15.00 2.82
C VAL A 303 -17.51 -13.70 2.71
N GLU A 304 -16.63 -13.41 3.68
CA GLU A 304 -15.80 -12.20 3.67
C GLU A 304 -14.90 -12.15 2.43
N ARG A 305 -14.26 -13.27 2.09
CA ARG A 305 -13.45 -13.38 0.85
C ARG A 305 -14.28 -13.08 -0.38
N ARG A 306 -15.50 -13.64 -0.49
CA ARG A 306 -16.39 -13.38 -1.64
C ARG A 306 -16.79 -11.91 -1.71
N ASP A 307 -17.05 -11.27 -0.57
CA ASP A 307 -17.39 -9.85 -0.52
C ASP A 307 -16.24 -8.98 -0.97
N LEU A 308 -15.00 -9.30 -0.57
CA LEU A 308 -13.80 -8.63 -1.06
C LEU A 308 -13.61 -8.80 -2.58
N GLU A 309 -13.84 -10.00 -3.13
CA GLU A 309 -13.80 -10.23 -4.58
C GLU A 309 -14.84 -9.38 -5.34
N ARG A 310 -16.06 -9.27 -4.78
CA ARG A 310 -17.13 -8.44 -5.34
C ARG A 310 -16.79 -6.95 -5.27
N GLN A 311 -16.22 -6.49 -4.15
CA GLN A 311 -15.74 -5.12 -4.01
C GLN A 311 -14.63 -4.82 -5.01
N ARG A 312 -13.63 -5.70 -5.15
CA ARG A 312 -12.55 -5.53 -6.14
C ARG A 312 -13.09 -5.45 -7.57
N PHE A 313 -14.11 -6.24 -7.90
CA PHE A 313 -14.76 -6.18 -9.21
C PHE A 313 -15.52 -4.85 -9.41
N LEU A 314 -16.22 -4.34 -8.40
CA LEU A 314 -16.87 -3.02 -8.47
C LEU A 314 -15.84 -1.89 -8.60
N GLU A 315 -14.75 -1.93 -7.83
CA GLU A 315 -13.64 -0.97 -7.93
C GLU A 315 -13.15 -0.82 -9.37
N PHE A 316 -12.93 -1.95 -10.06
CA PHE A 316 -12.54 -1.99 -11.47
C PHE A 316 -13.57 -1.31 -12.39
N HIS A 317 -14.87 -1.51 -12.15
CA HIS A 317 -15.93 -0.95 -12.99
C HIS A 317 -16.20 0.53 -12.71
N TYR A 318 -15.98 1.00 -11.49
CA TYR A 318 -16.01 2.43 -11.19
C TYR A 318 -14.82 3.16 -11.79
N ALA A 319 -13.65 2.53 -11.82
CA ALA A 319 -12.51 3.05 -12.57
C ALA A 319 -12.81 3.15 -14.08
N LEU A 320 -13.46 2.14 -14.65
CA LEU A 320 -13.93 2.18 -16.05
C LEU A 320 -14.92 3.33 -16.30
N GLY A 321 -15.86 3.57 -15.39
CA GLY A 321 -16.75 4.72 -15.47
C GLY A 321 -16.00 6.05 -15.50
N GLY A 322 -14.99 6.21 -14.64
CA GLY A 322 -14.07 7.35 -14.67
C GLY A 322 -13.33 7.50 -16.00
N LEU A 323 -12.87 6.40 -16.59
CA LEU A 323 -12.21 6.40 -17.90
C LEU A 323 -13.14 6.87 -19.02
N MET A 324 -14.39 6.38 -19.04
CA MET A 324 -15.38 6.83 -20.03
C MET A 324 -15.72 8.31 -19.88
N TYR A 325 -15.80 8.81 -18.64
CA TYR A 325 -16.01 10.23 -18.38
C TYR A 325 -14.83 11.07 -18.87
N TYR A 326 -13.59 10.67 -18.55
CA TYR A 326 -12.37 11.31 -19.02
C TYR A 326 -12.29 11.39 -20.55
N ARG A 327 -12.68 10.33 -21.27
CA ARG A 327 -12.68 10.29 -22.74
C ARG A 327 -13.86 11.03 -23.38
N GLY A 328 -14.77 11.64 -22.61
CA GLY A 328 -15.96 12.32 -23.11
C GLY A 328 -16.99 11.38 -23.74
N GLN A 329 -16.98 10.09 -23.41
CA GLN A 329 -17.84 9.07 -24.01
C GLN A 329 -19.20 8.98 -23.30
N TYR A 330 -19.96 10.09 -23.27
CA TYR A 330 -21.19 10.20 -22.48
C TYR A 330 -22.31 9.23 -22.92
N ASP A 331 -22.39 8.90 -24.21
CA ASP A 331 -23.33 7.88 -24.72
C ASP A 331 -23.06 6.47 -24.17
N ILE A 332 -21.79 6.17 -23.85
CA ILE A 332 -21.42 4.91 -23.20
C ILE A 332 -21.84 4.94 -21.73
N LEU A 333 -21.63 6.07 -21.04
CA LEU A 333 -22.10 6.25 -19.66
C LEU A 333 -23.63 6.11 -19.55
N LYS A 334 -24.37 6.71 -20.48
CA LYS A 334 -25.83 6.55 -20.57
C LYS A 334 -26.21 5.06 -20.65
N TYR A 335 -25.54 4.32 -21.53
CA TYR A 335 -25.75 2.88 -21.64
C TYR A 335 -25.42 2.14 -20.33
N PHE A 336 -24.34 2.49 -19.63
CA PHE A 336 -24.02 1.88 -18.33
C PHE A 336 -25.14 2.07 -17.32
N PHE A 337 -25.78 3.25 -17.32
CA PHE A 337 -26.83 3.62 -16.38
C PHE A 337 -28.19 2.99 -16.66
N GLU A 338 -28.44 2.64 -17.93
CA GLU A 338 -29.72 2.10 -18.42
C GLU A 338 -29.68 0.58 -18.65
N PHE A 339 -28.50 -0.02 -18.78
CA PHE A 339 -28.37 -1.44 -19.08
C PHE A 339 -28.88 -2.33 -17.92
N THR A 340 -29.94 -3.10 -18.21
CA THR A 340 -30.53 -4.10 -17.33
C THR A 340 -31.03 -5.29 -18.14
N GLN A 341 -31.04 -6.49 -17.54
CA GLN A 341 -31.64 -7.69 -18.12
C GLN A 341 -32.81 -8.24 -17.28
N SER A 342 -33.26 -7.50 -16.26
CA SER A 342 -34.38 -7.88 -15.40
C SER A 342 -35.52 -6.86 -15.47
N GLN A 343 -36.74 -7.34 -15.19
CA GLN A 343 -37.88 -6.51 -14.83
C GLN A 343 -38.38 -6.89 -13.42
N PRO A 344 -38.43 -5.96 -12.46
CA PRO A 344 -38.02 -4.56 -12.57
C PRO A 344 -36.48 -4.40 -12.78
N PRO A 345 -36.02 -3.23 -13.27
CA PRO A 345 -34.61 -2.97 -13.56
C PRO A 345 -33.69 -3.23 -12.35
N LYS A 346 -32.57 -3.94 -12.58
CA LYS A 346 -31.55 -4.21 -11.56
C LYS A 346 -30.17 -3.85 -12.10
N TYR A 347 -29.55 -2.81 -11.54
CA TYR A 347 -28.25 -2.30 -11.95
C TYR A 347 -27.14 -2.81 -11.03
N VAL A 348 -26.66 -4.03 -11.26
CA VAL A 348 -25.79 -4.73 -10.30
C VAL A 348 -24.37 -4.16 -10.17
N LEU A 349 -23.89 -3.45 -11.19
CA LEU A 349 -22.57 -2.80 -11.20
C LEU A 349 -22.61 -1.35 -10.71
N LEU A 350 -23.80 -0.82 -10.41
CA LEU A 350 -23.98 0.56 -9.98
C LEU A 350 -24.35 0.59 -8.49
N PRO A 351 -23.97 1.65 -7.77
CA PRO A 351 -24.31 1.79 -6.37
C PRO A 351 -25.82 1.94 -6.20
N LYS A 352 -26.35 1.32 -5.14
CA LYS A 352 -27.79 1.29 -4.83
C LYS A 352 -28.24 2.37 -3.85
N SER A 353 -27.30 2.99 -3.14
CA SER A 353 -27.57 3.96 -2.08
C SER A 353 -26.47 5.00 -1.98
N MET A 354 -26.78 6.13 -1.31
CA MET A 354 -25.77 7.14 -0.98
C MET A 354 -24.64 6.57 -0.12
N ALA A 355 -24.93 5.61 0.76
CA ALA A 355 -23.92 4.96 1.58
C ALA A 355 -22.84 4.27 0.72
N GLU A 356 -23.24 3.53 -0.32
CA GLU A 356 -22.28 2.92 -1.25
C GLU A 356 -21.50 3.98 -2.03
N ILE A 357 -22.15 5.05 -2.48
CA ILE A 357 -21.49 6.13 -3.24
C ILE A 357 -20.40 6.80 -2.41
N PHE A 358 -20.72 7.23 -1.19
CA PHE A 358 -19.75 7.92 -0.33
C PHE A 358 -18.67 6.97 0.21
N HIS A 359 -18.99 5.69 0.42
CA HIS A 359 -17.98 4.67 0.70
C HIS A 359 -16.96 4.56 -0.44
N TRP A 360 -17.41 4.42 -1.69
CA TRP A 360 -16.51 4.36 -2.84
C TRP A 360 -15.79 5.70 -3.08
N PHE A 361 -16.46 6.82 -2.86
CA PHE A 361 -15.84 8.14 -3.01
C PHE A 361 -14.69 8.31 -2.01
N GLU A 362 -14.88 7.91 -0.76
CA GLU A 362 -13.83 7.90 0.26
C GLU A 362 -12.70 6.92 -0.11
N HIS A 363 -13.04 5.71 -0.57
CA HIS A 363 -12.04 4.70 -0.98
C HIS A 363 -11.10 5.21 -2.08
N PHE A 364 -11.61 5.92 -3.09
CA PHE A 364 -10.78 6.45 -4.17
C PHE A 364 -10.07 7.76 -3.79
N SER A 365 -10.76 8.68 -3.08
CA SER A 365 -10.19 9.98 -2.72
C SER A 365 -9.12 9.89 -1.62
N ASN A 366 -9.22 8.91 -0.72
CA ASN A 366 -8.30 8.72 0.39
C ASN A 366 -7.05 7.94 -0.05
N GLU A 367 -5.96 8.66 -0.32
CA GLU A 367 -4.68 8.05 -0.73
C GLU A 367 -4.09 7.13 0.34
N TYR A 368 -4.39 7.37 1.63
CA TYR A 368 -3.86 6.55 2.73
C TYR A 368 -4.38 5.11 2.70
N LYS A 369 -5.59 4.88 2.17
CA LYS A 369 -6.15 3.53 1.99
C LYS A 369 -5.49 2.74 0.86
N ASN A 370 -4.79 3.42 -0.07
CA ASN A 370 -4.21 2.82 -1.27
C ASN A 370 -2.67 2.92 -1.35
N ILE A 371 -1.97 3.19 -0.24
CA ILE A 371 -0.49 3.40 -0.21
C ILE A 371 0.28 2.25 -0.87
N GLY A 372 -0.11 1.00 -0.63
CA GLY A 372 0.60 -0.18 -1.16
C GLY A 372 0.45 -0.40 -2.66
N ALA A 373 -0.64 0.10 -3.25
CA ALA A 373 -0.91 0.00 -4.69
C ALA A 373 -1.81 1.17 -5.13
N PRO A 374 -1.21 2.35 -5.41
CA PRO A 374 -1.94 3.54 -5.82
C PRO A 374 -2.89 3.27 -6.98
N ILE A 375 -4.07 3.90 -6.94
CA ILE A 375 -5.14 3.75 -7.95
C ILE A 375 -4.61 4.03 -9.37
N ASP A 376 -3.80 5.06 -9.52
CA ASP A 376 -3.19 5.47 -10.79
C ASP A 376 -2.31 4.37 -11.43
N PHE A 377 -1.70 3.49 -10.63
CA PHE A 377 -0.93 2.35 -11.14
C PHE A 377 -1.81 1.16 -11.52
N LYS A 378 -2.90 0.94 -10.76
CA LYS A 378 -3.87 -0.13 -11.05
C LYS A 378 -4.66 0.16 -12.33
N TYR A 379 -5.04 1.42 -12.53
CA TYR A 379 -5.94 1.87 -13.60
C TYR A 379 -5.36 3.08 -14.33
N TYR A 380 -4.30 2.87 -15.11
CA TYR A 380 -3.71 3.95 -15.90
C TYR A 380 -4.70 4.47 -16.95
N PHE A 381 -4.75 5.79 -17.14
CA PHE A 381 -5.57 6.46 -18.17
C PHE A 381 -4.65 6.94 -19.31
N PRO A 382 -5.14 6.99 -20.57
CA PRO A 382 -4.33 7.42 -21.69
C PRO A 382 -3.85 8.85 -21.49
N GLU A 383 -2.64 9.16 -21.96
CA GLU A 383 -2.09 10.53 -21.99
C GLU A 383 -1.82 11.15 -20.59
N LEU A 384 -2.02 10.39 -19.51
CA LEU A 384 -1.76 10.83 -18.12
C LEU A 384 -0.43 10.30 -17.54
N ASP A 385 0.52 9.92 -18.39
CA ASP A 385 1.75 9.17 -18.04
C ASP A 385 2.82 9.97 -17.25
N ASN A 386 2.57 11.24 -16.91
CA ASN A 386 3.54 12.09 -16.23
C ASN A 386 3.44 11.98 -14.70
N LEU A 387 4.58 11.89 -14.01
CA LEU A 387 4.70 11.91 -12.54
C LEU A 387 3.97 13.10 -11.86
N GLY A 388 3.79 14.23 -12.57
CA GLY A 388 3.05 15.41 -12.12
C GLY A 388 1.53 15.35 -12.27
N ASN A 389 0.99 14.33 -12.94
CA ASN A 389 -0.44 14.07 -13.12
C ASN A 389 -0.99 13.02 -12.13
N ARG A 390 -0.18 12.61 -11.15
CA ARG A 390 -0.65 11.80 -10.01
C ARG A 390 -1.87 12.50 -9.39
N ARG A 391 -2.94 11.74 -9.11
CA ARG A 391 -4.28 12.18 -8.65
C ARG A 391 -5.29 12.57 -9.74
N GLN A 392 -4.89 12.71 -11.00
CA GLN A 392 -5.87 13.02 -12.05
C GLN A 392 -6.79 11.83 -12.35
N VAL A 393 -6.25 10.61 -12.35
CA VAL A 393 -7.07 9.39 -12.48
C VAL A 393 -8.09 9.32 -11.34
N THR A 394 -7.65 9.46 -10.09
CA THR A 394 -8.55 9.55 -8.93
C THR A 394 -9.62 10.63 -9.09
N TYR A 395 -9.26 11.82 -9.56
CA TYR A 395 -10.21 12.90 -9.82
C TYR A 395 -11.31 12.48 -10.80
N TRP A 396 -10.94 11.90 -11.95
CA TRP A 396 -11.93 11.46 -12.95
C TRP A 396 -12.85 10.35 -12.45
N ILE A 397 -12.32 9.42 -11.65
CA ILE A 397 -13.11 8.37 -11.00
C ILE A 397 -14.08 8.99 -9.97
N CYS A 398 -13.60 9.92 -9.15
CA CYS A 398 -14.43 10.64 -8.19
C CYS A 398 -15.51 11.48 -8.87
N CYS A 399 -15.22 12.15 -9.98
CA CYS A 399 -16.24 12.82 -10.79
C CYS A 399 -17.29 11.83 -11.32
N TYR A 400 -16.89 10.64 -11.76
CA TYR A 400 -17.85 9.60 -12.15
C TYR A 400 -18.75 9.15 -10.99
N LEU A 401 -18.19 8.99 -9.79
CA LEU A 401 -19.00 8.72 -8.59
C LEU A 401 -19.96 9.88 -8.27
N THR A 402 -19.56 11.13 -8.52
CA THR A 402 -20.44 12.29 -8.40
C THR A 402 -21.56 12.29 -9.46
N ILE A 403 -21.30 11.79 -10.67
CA ILE A 403 -22.37 11.55 -11.66
C ILE A 403 -23.35 10.49 -11.13
N LEU A 404 -22.85 9.43 -10.50
CA LEU A 404 -23.68 8.40 -9.88
C LEU A 404 -24.48 8.92 -8.67
N PHE A 405 -23.95 9.92 -7.96
CA PHE A 405 -24.68 10.70 -6.95
C PHE A 405 -25.85 11.47 -7.56
N ILE A 406 -25.59 12.29 -8.58
CA ILE A 406 -26.65 13.05 -9.28
C ILE A 406 -27.73 12.09 -9.78
N ARG A 407 -27.33 10.96 -10.39
CA ARG A 407 -28.23 9.92 -10.88
C ARG A 407 -29.25 9.46 -9.84
N GLN A 408 -28.90 9.38 -8.55
CA GLN A 408 -29.83 8.95 -7.49
C GLN A 408 -31.08 9.86 -7.41
N PHE A 409 -30.93 11.16 -7.68
CA PHE A 409 -32.02 12.15 -7.65
C PHE A 409 -32.97 12.05 -8.85
N PHE A 410 -32.61 11.30 -9.89
CA PHE A 410 -33.38 11.07 -11.11
C PHE A 410 -33.88 9.61 -11.21
N GLN A 411 -33.60 8.76 -10.23
CA GLN A 411 -34.06 7.37 -10.26
C GLN A 411 -35.55 7.23 -9.94
N VAL A 412 -36.22 6.32 -10.64
CA VAL A 412 -37.62 5.94 -10.40
C VAL A 412 -37.67 4.92 -9.25
N GLN A 413 -38.53 5.17 -8.27
CA GLN A 413 -38.83 4.23 -7.19
C GLN A 413 -39.78 3.13 -7.70
N TYR A 414 -39.31 1.88 -7.68
CA TYR A 414 -40.13 0.71 -8.06
C TYR A 414 -40.68 -0.03 -6.84
N TYR A 415 -40.03 0.12 -5.68
CA TYR A 415 -40.46 -0.51 -4.43
C TYR A 415 -40.64 0.54 -3.33
N SER A 416 -41.56 0.31 -2.40
CA SER A 416 -41.89 1.23 -1.31
C SER A 416 -40.77 1.45 -0.28
N TYR A 417 -39.81 0.52 -0.20
CA TYR A 417 -38.64 0.63 0.68
C TYR A 417 -37.43 1.30 0.00
N GLN A 418 -37.53 1.67 -1.29
CA GLN A 418 -36.43 2.33 -1.99
C GLN A 418 -36.41 3.82 -1.69
N ASN A 419 -35.36 4.26 -1.01
CA ASN A 419 -35.04 5.66 -0.88
C ASN A 419 -33.60 5.91 -1.34
N PHE A 420 -33.46 6.53 -2.51
CA PHE A 420 -32.18 6.76 -3.16
C PHE A 420 -31.47 8.01 -2.63
N THR A 421 -32.20 8.91 -1.98
CA THR A 421 -31.70 10.23 -1.53
C THR A 421 -31.58 10.32 0.00
N ASP A 422 -31.69 9.19 0.71
CA ASP A 422 -31.40 9.16 2.15
C ASP A 422 -29.93 9.45 2.42
N LEU A 423 -29.66 10.05 3.58
CA LEU A 423 -28.29 10.28 4.04
C LEU A 423 -27.53 8.94 4.15
N PRO A 424 -26.24 8.91 3.81
CA PRO A 424 -25.41 7.72 3.97
C PRO A 424 -25.31 7.33 5.44
N ASN A 425 -25.17 6.02 5.69
CA ASN A 425 -24.81 5.53 7.01
C ASN A 425 -23.41 6.03 7.36
N LEU A 426 -23.33 6.90 8.36
CA LEU A 426 -22.08 7.50 8.79
C LEU A 426 -21.22 6.48 9.57
N PRO A 427 -19.90 6.42 9.34
CA PRO A 427 -18.99 5.60 10.13
C PRO A 427 -19.09 5.86 11.63
N ASP A 428 -18.72 4.88 12.45
CA ASP A 428 -18.73 5.02 13.91
C ASP A 428 -17.38 5.50 14.47
N GLU A 429 -16.29 5.37 13.71
CA GLU A 429 -14.99 5.86 14.11
C GLU A 429 -14.82 7.36 13.80
N VAL A 430 -14.37 8.11 14.80
CA VAL A 430 -14.15 9.56 14.70
C VAL A 430 -13.09 9.89 13.63
N GLY A 431 -12.04 9.08 13.52
CA GLY A 431 -11.01 9.23 12.48
C GLY A 431 -11.58 9.08 11.06
N GLU A 432 -12.44 8.08 10.82
CA GLU A 432 -13.10 7.90 9.53
C GLU A 432 -14.09 9.04 9.22
N LEU A 433 -14.86 9.48 10.21
CA LEU A 433 -15.74 10.65 10.08
C LEU A 433 -14.95 11.92 9.73
N GLY A 434 -13.78 12.11 10.34
CA GLY A 434 -12.86 13.20 10.01
C GLY A 434 -12.37 13.14 8.56
N ASN A 435 -12.03 11.95 8.06
CA ASN A 435 -11.67 11.74 6.66
C ASN A 435 -12.83 12.08 5.72
N TRP A 436 -14.05 11.63 6.05
CA TRP A 436 -15.25 11.98 5.29
C TRP A 436 -15.44 13.49 5.24
N LEU A 437 -15.37 14.18 6.39
CA LEU A 437 -15.52 15.63 6.49
C LEU A 437 -14.49 16.38 5.63
N ASN A 438 -13.22 15.96 5.67
CA ASN A 438 -12.16 16.53 4.84
C ASN A 438 -12.41 16.32 3.34
N ASN A 439 -12.98 15.17 2.97
CA ASN A 439 -13.28 14.82 1.58
C ASN A 439 -14.52 15.54 1.03
N ILE A 440 -15.40 16.11 1.87
CA ILE A 440 -16.58 16.85 1.40
C ILE A 440 -16.18 18.02 0.51
N SER A 441 -15.15 18.79 0.87
CA SER A 441 -14.71 19.91 0.01
C SER A 441 -14.20 19.46 -1.36
N PHE A 442 -13.60 18.27 -1.42
CA PHE A 442 -13.21 17.67 -2.70
C PHE A 442 -14.44 17.18 -3.49
N PHE A 443 -15.42 16.58 -2.80
CA PHE A 443 -16.70 16.21 -3.40
C PHE A 443 -17.46 17.42 -3.97
N GLU A 444 -17.55 18.53 -3.22
CA GLU A 444 -18.16 19.79 -3.66
C GLU A 444 -17.51 20.31 -4.94
N LYS A 445 -16.17 20.22 -5.03
CA LYS A 445 -15.44 20.56 -6.25
C LYS A 445 -15.84 19.65 -7.41
N CYS A 446 -15.80 18.32 -7.22
CA CYS A 446 -16.20 17.36 -8.26
C CYS A 446 -17.65 17.60 -8.70
N LEU A 447 -18.57 17.91 -7.77
CA LEU A 447 -19.97 18.20 -8.05
C LEU A 447 -20.11 19.47 -8.89
N LYS A 448 -19.38 20.53 -8.55
CA LYS A 448 -19.35 21.74 -9.34
C LYS A 448 -18.85 21.47 -10.77
N ASP A 449 -17.72 20.80 -10.91
CA ASP A 449 -17.10 20.53 -12.21
C ASP A 449 -18.00 19.66 -13.11
N VAL A 450 -18.69 18.66 -12.54
CA VAL A 450 -19.66 17.83 -13.26
C VAL A 450 -20.90 18.64 -13.69
N ARG A 451 -21.38 19.55 -12.83
CA ARG A 451 -22.55 20.41 -13.12
C ARG A 451 -22.27 21.46 -14.20
N GLU A 452 -21.02 21.90 -14.33
CA GLU A 452 -20.60 22.83 -15.40
C GLU A 452 -20.60 22.17 -16.79
N ASN A 453 -20.58 20.83 -16.86
CA ASN A 453 -20.57 20.06 -18.10
C ASN A 453 -22.00 19.85 -18.65
N THR A 454 -22.50 20.82 -19.40
CA THR A 454 -23.87 20.81 -19.95
C THR A 454 -24.09 19.69 -20.97
N GLU A 455 -23.08 19.33 -21.77
CA GLU A 455 -23.16 18.26 -22.76
C GLU A 455 -23.40 16.89 -22.10
N LEU A 456 -22.67 16.61 -21.02
CA LEU A 456 -22.86 15.41 -20.20
C LEU A 456 -24.30 15.32 -19.66
N LEU A 457 -24.74 16.35 -18.94
CA LEU A 457 -26.05 16.33 -18.28
C LEU A 457 -27.20 16.19 -19.29
N HIS A 458 -27.12 16.89 -20.43
CA HIS A 458 -28.08 16.76 -21.51
C HIS A 458 -28.10 15.33 -22.07
N THR A 459 -26.93 14.73 -22.34
CA THR A 459 -26.83 13.37 -22.88
C THR A 459 -27.44 12.33 -21.93
N LEU A 460 -27.20 12.48 -20.62
CA LEU A 460 -27.71 11.59 -19.57
C LEU A 460 -29.19 11.83 -19.21
N ASN A 461 -29.82 12.89 -19.75
CA ASN A 461 -31.14 13.37 -19.35
C ASN A 461 -31.22 13.78 -17.86
N TYR A 462 -30.14 14.36 -17.31
CA TYR A 462 -30.05 14.83 -15.92
C TYR A 462 -30.01 16.37 -15.86
N GLU A 463 -30.82 17.03 -16.68
CA GLU A 463 -30.94 18.48 -16.62
C GLU A 463 -31.55 18.91 -15.28
N GLU A 464 -30.83 19.75 -14.56
CA GLU A 464 -31.22 20.25 -13.24
C GLU A 464 -32.05 21.53 -13.38
N ASP A 465 -33.30 21.50 -12.95
CA ASP A 465 -34.07 22.72 -12.68
C ASP A 465 -33.60 23.38 -11.36
N ASP A 466 -34.06 24.59 -11.08
CA ASP A 466 -33.66 25.33 -9.87
C ASP A 466 -34.01 24.57 -8.57
N THR A 467 -35.01 23.69 -8.60
CA THR A 467 -35.41 22.86 -7.46
C THR A 467 -34.39 21.75 -7.22
N LYS A 468 -34.01 21.03 -8.27
CA LYS A 468 -33.00 19.95 -8.20
C LYS A 468 -31.64 20.47 -7.76
N LYS A 469 -31.26 21.66 -8.21
CA LYS A 469 -30.03 22.32 -7.75
C LYS A 469 -30.05 22.56 -6.24
N ALA A 470 -31.16 23.09 -5.71
CA ALA A 470 -31.33 23.31 -4.29
C ALA A 470 -31.34 21.99 -3.49
N GLU A 471 -31.99 20.93 -3.99
CA GLU A 471 -31.99 19.60 -3.35
C GLU A 471 -30.57 19.03 -3.20
N LEU A 472 -29.74 19.13 -4.26
CA LEU A 472 -28.36 18.65 -4.26
C LEU A 472 -27.49 19.42 -3.25
N GLU A 473 -27.61 20.76 -3.24
CA GLU A 473 -26.85 21.63 -2.34
C GLU A 473 -27.25 21.39 -0.87
N GLN A 474 -28.55 21.32 -0.59
CA GLN A 474 -29.08 21.00 0.74
C GLN A 474 -28.62 19.62 1.22
N PHE A 475 -28.55 18.62 0.34
CA PHE A 475 -28.06 17.30 0.71
C PHE A 475 -26.61 17.37 1.22
N VAL A 476 -25.74 18.07 0.49
CA VAL A 476 -24.32 18.19 0.87
C VAL A 476 -24.15 18.96 2.18
N GLU A 477 -24.91 20.05 2.37
CA GLU A 477 -24.92 20.81 3.62
C GLU A 477 -25.41 19.96 4.80
N HIS A 478 -26.53 19.25 4.63
CA HIS A 478 -27.07 18.34 5.65
C HIS A 478 -26.11 17.21 5.99
N LEU A 479 -25.43 16.63 4.99
CA LEU A 479 -24.43 15.59 5.21
C LEU A 479 -23.25 16.13 6.04
N LYS A 480 -22.73 17.29 5.67
CA LYS A 480 -21.64 17.97 6.39
C LYS A 480 -22.02 18.28 7.84
N GLN A 481 -23.23 18.80 8.05
CA GLN A 481 -23.75 19.07 9.38
C GLN A 481 -23.89 17.78 10.19
N SER A 482 -24.47 16.73 9.61
CA SER A 482 -24.68 15.44 10.27
C SER A 482 -23.36 14.77 10.68
N ILE A 483 -22.31 14.86 9.85
CA ILE A 483 -20.97 14.37 10.19
C ILE A 483 -20.38 15.20 11.33
N THR A 484 -20.48 16.52 11.27
CA THR A 484 -19.96 17.42 12.31
C THR A 484 -20.65 17.17 13.66
N ASP A 485 -21.97 17.01 13.64
CA ASP A 485 -22.78 16.72 14.84
C ASP A 485 -22.46 15.33 15.39
N LYS A 486 -22.28 14.31 14.53
CA LYS A 486 -21.90 12.96 14.98
C LYS A 486 -20.51 12.96 15.61
N ILE A 487 -19.53 13.64 15.01
CA ILE A 487 -18.18 13.82 15.58
C ILE A 487 -18.28 14.52 16.95
N GLY A 488 -19.01 15.63 17.03
CA GLY A 488 -19.17 16.39 18.28
C GLY A 488 -19.79 15.54 19.39
N ASN A 489 -20.88 14.81 19.07
CA ASN A 489 -21.54 13.93 20.02
C ASN A 489 -20.67 12.75 20.47
N GLN A 490 -19.92 12.12 19.55
CA GLN A 490 -19.03 11.03 19.89
C GLN A 490 -17.86 11.50 20.76
N LYS A 491 -17.23 12.63 20.42
CA LYS A 491 -16.15 13.20 21.24
C LYS A 491 -16.64 13.63 22.62
N LEU A 492 -17.85 14.19 22.71
CA LEU A 492 -18.47 14.59 23.98
C LEU A 492 -18.71 13.38 24.88
N ASN A 493 -19.29 12.32 24.34
CA ASN A 493 -19.66 11.13 25.10
C ASN A 493 -18.53 10.10 25.26
N ALA A 494 -17.40 10.27 24.57
CA ALA A 494 -16.25 9.39 24.71
C ALA A 494 -15.74 9.36 26.16
N GLU A 495 -15.58 8.17 26.70
CA GLU A 495 -14.99 7.99 28.03
C GLU A 495 -13.47 8.13 27.97
N LEU A 496 -12.88 8.59 29.07
CA LEU A 496 -11.44 8.65 29.19
C LEU A 496 -10.86 7.24 29.35
N SER A 497 -9.81 6.94 28.61
CA SER A 497 -9.12 5.64 28.67
C SER A 497 -8.35 5.51 29.98
N GLU A 498 -8.72 4.52 30.80
CA GLU A 498 -8.01 4.20 32.05
C GLU A 498 -6.52 3.90 31.80
N ARG A 499 -6.21 3.23 30.68
CA ARG A 499 -4.83 2.92 30.28
C ARG A 499 -4.03 4.19 30.00
N MET A 500 -4.62 5.18 29.33
CA MET A 500 -3.94 6.45 29.05
C MET A 500 -3.73 7.28 30.32
N ILE A 501 -4.71 7.28 31.23
CA ILE A 501 -4.58 7.92 32.54
C ILE A 501 -3.45 7.26 33.34
N GLN A 502 -3.37 5.93 33.35
CA GLN A 502 -2.30 5.20 34.03
C GLN A 502 -0.92 5.52 33.46
N ASN A 503 -0.79 5.59 32.13
CA ASN A 503 0.45 6.01 31.48
C ASN A 503 0.88 7.43 31.91
N PHE A 504 -0.09 8.36 32.00
CA PHE A 504 0.17 9.70 32.50
C PHE A 504 0.67 9.69 33.95
N TYR A 505 0.09 8.87 34.83
CA TYR A 505 0.55 8.73 36.21
C TYR A 505 1.96 8.15 36.32
N GLU A 506 2.26 7.09 35.58
CA GLU A 506 3.58 6.45 35.57
C GLU A 506 4.66 7.37 34.99
N GLY A 507 4.38 7.98 33.83
CA GLY A 507 5.27 8.94 33.19
C GLY A 507 5.54 10.16 34.08
N SER A 508 4.49 10.71 34.69
CA SER A 508 4.61 11.85 35.60
C SER A 508 5.39 11.51 36.87
N ASN A 509 5.14 10.33 37.46
CA ASN A 509 5.87 9.85 38.63
C ASN A 509 7.37 9.70 38.34
N SER A 510 7.73 9.10 37.20
CA SER A 510 9.14 8.96 36.81
C SER A 510 9.81 10.32 36.68
N ILE A 511 9.22 11.24 35.89
CA ILE A 511 9.84 12.54 35.59
C ILE A 511 9.98 13.40 36.85
N LEU A 512 8.93 13.50 37.66
CA LEU A 512 9.00 14.30 38.89
C LEU A 512 9.91 13.64 39.93
N GLY A 513 9.89 12.31 40.04
CA GLY A 513 10.79 11.56 40.91
C GLY A 513 12.26 11.76 40.54
N ASP A 514 12.59 11.69 39.24
CA ASP A 514 13.93 11.99 38.74
C ASP A 514 14.35 13.43 39.02
N ALA A 515 13.44 14.39 38.82
CA ALA A 515 13.71 15.80 39.08
C ALA A 515 14.01 16.09 40.57
N PHE A 516 13.29 15.47 41.52
CA PHE A 516 13.62 15.62 42.94
C PHE A 516 14.95 14.93 43.30
N ARG A 517 15.18 13.71 42.78
CA ARG A 517 16.41 12.93 43.06
C ARG A 517 17.70 13.65 42.66
N GLU A 518 17.65 14.47 41.62
CA GLU A 518 18.80 15.26 41.17
C GLU A 518 19.32 16.22 42.26
N TYR A 519 18.48 16.57 43.23
CA TYR A 519 18.81 17.45 44.36
C TYR A 519 19.03 16.73 45.70
N ASP A 520 18.96 15.40 45.77
CA ASP A 520 19.12 14.67 47.05
C ASP A 520 20.45 14.98 47.75
N SER A 521 21.50 15.23 46.96
CA SER A 521 22.85 15.49 47.48
C SER A 521 23.00 16.78 48.29
N ILE A 522 22.07 17.72 48.14
CA ILE A 522 22.10 19.03 48.82
C ILE A 522 21.20 19.11 50.05
N PHE A 523 20.42 18.07 50.34
CA PHE A 523 19.52 18.02 51.49
C PHE A 523 20.09 17.20 52.63
N ILE A 524 19.85 17.64 53.87
CA ILE A 524 20.17 16.91 55.11
C ILE A 524 18.89 16.51 55.86
N PRO A 525 18.94 15.53 56.78
CA PRO A 525 17.79 15.15 57.58
C PRO A 525 17.20 16.33 58.37
N LEU A 526 15.86 16.41 58.39
CA LEU A 526 15.13 17.46 59.09
C LEU A 526 15.33 17.34 60.62
N ASP A 527 15.85 18.39 61.25
CA ASP A 527 16.02 18.51 62.70
C ASP A 527 15.13 19.63 63.31
N GLU A 528 15.15 19.80 64.64
CA GLU A 528 14.34 20.83 65.32
C GLU A 528 14.75 22.26 64.95
N GLN A 529 16.04 22.51 64.68
CA GLN A 529 16.52 23.85 64.27
C GLN A 529 15.96 24.26 62.91
N HIS A 530 15.75 23.31 62.00
CA HIS A 530 15.08 23.57 60.73
C HIS A 530 13.61 23.90 60.92
N LYS A 531 12.89 23.21 61.81
CA LYS A 531 11.45 23.44 62.06
C LYS A 531 11.19 24.83 62.62
N GLU A 532 12.04 25.28 63.55
CA GLU A 532 12.01 26.60 64.17
C GLU A 532 12.46 27.73 63.23
N GLY A 533 13.21 27.39 62.17
CA GLY A 533 13.67 28.35 61.16
C GLY A 533 12.53 29.12 60.50
N ARG A 534 12.74 30.43 60.29
CA ARG A 534 11.74 31.31 59.66
C ARG A 534 11.78 31.25 58.14
N THR A 535 12.92 30.90 57.56
CA THR A 535 13.08 30.83 56.11
C THR A 535 12.58 29.48 55.58
N LYS A 536 11.42 29.51 54.91
CA LYS A 536 10.79 28.34 54.28
C LYS A 536 10.46 28.65 52.83
N VAL A 537 10.75 27.72 51.93
CA VAL A 537 10.43 27.84 50.51
C VAL A 537 9.57 26.65 50.12
N SER A 538 8.37 26.93 49.61
CA SER A 538 7.44 25.89 49.15
C SER A 538 7.61 25.66 47.66
N VAL A 539 7.72 24.39 47.27
CA VAL A 539 7.60 23.92 45.89
C VAL A 539 6.27 23.17 45.78
N THR A 540 5.39 23.66 44.92
CA THR A 540 4.05 23.13 44.76
C THR A 540 3.82 22.59 43.36
N GLY A 541 2.84 21.70 43.26
CA GLY A 541 2.29 21.25 41.99
C GLY A 541 1.49 22.31 41.23
N SER A 542 0.84 21.91 40.15
CA SER A 542 0.02 22.78 39.30
C SER A 542 -1.13 22.02 38.61
N THR A 543 -1.98 22.77 37.92
CA THR A 543 -3.07 22.26 37.09
C THR A 543 -3.03 22.89 35.70
N ILE A 544 -3.37 22.13 34.66
CA ILE A 544 -3.43 22.63 33.28
C ILE A 544 -4.61 22.01 32.53
N LEU A 545 -5.05 22.67 31.46
CA LEU A 545 -6.00 22.10 30.51
C LEU A 545 -5.27 21.45 29.32
N MET A 546 -5.74 20.27 28.93
CA MET A 546 -5.31 19.56 27.73
C MET A 546 -6.52 19.19 26.87
N SER A 547 -6.31 18.93 25.57
CA SER A 547 -7.37 18.37 24.72
C SER A 547 -7.88 17.05 25.28
N LYS A 548 -9.20 16.85 25.32
CA LYS A 548 -9.82 15.57 25.71
C LYS A 548 -9.38 14.43 24.80
N ALA A 549 -9.15 14.71 23.52
CA ALA A 549 -8.67 13.74 22.53
C ALA A 549 -7.36 13.06 22.93
N ALA A 550 -6.55 13.69 23.81
CA ALA A 550 -5.31 13.11 24.30
C ALA A 550 -5.50 11.92 25.26
N PHE A 551 -6.70 11.77 25.82
CA PHE A 551 -7.04 10.75 26.82
C PHE A 551 -8.21 9.86 26.39
N THR A 552 -8.64 9.90 25.13
CA THR A 552 -9.74 9.08 24.59
C THR A 552 -9.22 8.13 23.51
N GLU A 553 -9.80 6.93 23.41
CA GLU A 553 -9.47 5.99 22.33
C GLU A 553 -10.25 6.34 21.05
N GLY A 554 -9.67 6.05 19.87
CA GLY A 554 -10.33 6.25 18.58
C GLY A 554 -10.32 7.67 18.01
N ASP A 555 -9.69 8.63 18.70
CA ASP A 555 -9.40 9.98 18.17
C ASP A 555 -7.91 10.10 17.76
N THR A 556 -7.52 11.27 17.27
CA THR A 556 -6.17 11.56 16.79
C THR A 556 -5.14 11.44 17.93
N PRO A 557 -4.08 10.61 17.77
CA PRO A 557 -3.08 10.44 18.82
C PRO A 557 -2.34 11.73 19.15
N HIS A 558 -2.25 12.06 20.44
CA HIS A 558 -1.42 13.14 20.93
C HIS A 558 -0.05 12.61 21.38
N ILE A 559 1.02 13.12 20.80
CA ILE A 559 2.39 12.73 21.18
C ILE A 559 2.76 13.37 22.52
N ASN A 560 3.35 12.59 23.43
CA ASN A 560 3.85 13.03 24.75
C ASN A 560 2.77 13.61 25.70
N TYR A 561 1.50 13.26 25.50
CA TYR A 561 0.41 13.72 26.38
C TYR A 561 0.62 13.37 27.86
N ASP A 562 1.29 12.25 28.09
CA ASP A 562 1.57 11.61 29.37
C ASP A 562 2.76 12.24 30.12
N THR A 563 3.65 12.95 29.42
CA THR A 563 4.95 13.41 29.95
C THR A 563 5.14 14.92 29.89
N VAL A 564 4.51 15.61 28.93
CA VAL A 564 4.74 17.06 28.68
C VAL A 564 4.46 17.92 29.91
N PHE A 565 3.40 17.62 30.66
CA PHE A 565 3.01 18.41 31.83
C PHE A 565 3.96 18.23 33.00
N ALA A 566 4.35 16.99 33.31
CA ALA A 566 5.33 16.69 34.35
C ALA A 566 6.70 17.31 34.03
N ALA A 567 7.13 17.27 32.77
CA ALA A 567 8.38 17.89 32.34
C ALA A 567 8.35 19.42 32.49
N ALA A 568 7.22 20.07 32.16
CA ALA A 568 7.03 21.50 32.39
C ALA A 568 7.10 21.83 33.88
N LEU A 569 6.43 21.04 34.73
CA LEU A 569 6.41 21.24 36.18
C LEU A 569 7.77 20.99 36.85
N ALA A 570 8.53 19.98 36.39
CA ALA A 570 9.90 19.75 36.81
C ALA A 570 10.77 20.98 36.50
N ARG A 571 10.63 21.55 35.31
CA ARG A 571 11.41 22.70 34.86
C ARG A 571 11.04 24.01 35.59
N GLU A 572 9.76 24.32 35.67
CA GLU A 572 9.20 25.60 36.16
C GLU A 572 9.05 25.61 37.69
N GLY A 573 8.76 24.45 38.29
CA GLY A 573 8.58 24.27 39.72
C GLY A 573 9.88 23.84 40.40
N ILE A 574 10.28 22.59 40.20
CA ILE A 574 11.37 21.95 40.96
C ILE A 574 12.71 22.63 40.64
N ASN A 575 13.11 22.63 39.36
CA ASN A 575 14.42 23.09 38.91
C ASN A 575 14.60 24.61 38.98
N ARG A 576 13.51 25.33 39.28
CA ARG A 576 13.51 26.76 39.54
C ARG A 576 13.56 27.06 41.03
N TYR A 577 12.61 26.55 41.80
CA TYR A 577 12.46 26.93 43.20
C TYR A 577 13.49 26.28 44.13
N ILE A 578 13.94 25.05 43.85
CA ILE A 578 14.97 24.40 44.70
C ILE A 578 16.28 25.20 44.66
N PRO A 579 16.89 25.52 43.49
CA PRO A 579 18.09 26.34 43.44
C PRO A 579 17.88 27.76 44.00
N ASN A 580 16.73 28.38 43.72
CA ASN A 580 16.38 29.71 44.24
C ASN A 580 16.34 29.76 45.77
N SER A 581 16.07 28.64 46.44
CA SER A 581 16.05 28.58 47.89
C SER A 581 17.38 28.99 48.52
N PHE A 582 18.53 28.72 47.86
CA PHE A 582 19.85 29.16 48.31
C PHE A 582 20.01 30.68 48.24
N ALA A 583 19.48 31.30 47.17
CA ALA A 583 19.51 32.74 47.02
C ALA A 583 18.63 33.45 48.07
N ILE A 584 17.53 32.82 48.50
CA ILE A 584 16.68 33.29 49.61
C ILE A 584 17.38 33.08 50.96
N ALA A 585 18.10 31.96 51.11
CA ALA A 585 18.78 31.60 52.34
C ALA A 585 20.10 32.33 52.58
N ARG A 586 20.67 33.00 51.57
CA ARG A 586 21.98 33.66 51.65
C ARG A 586 22.06 34.67 52.81
N THR A 587 23.19 34.66 53.50
CA THR A 587 23.51 35.63 54.57
C THR A 587 24.53 36.67 54.12
N LYS A 588 25.45 36.29 53.22
CA LYS A 588 26.47 37.17 52.62
C LYS A 588 26.53 36.97 51.11
N ARG A 589 26.92 38.02 50.39
CA ARG A 589 27.10 37.98 48.93
C ARG A 589 28.38 38.69 48.53
N TYR A 590 29.18 38.04 47.68
CA TYR A 590 30.37 38.61 47.07
C TYR A 590 30.29 38.48 45.55
N LEU A 591 30.74 39.53 44.85
CA LEU A 591 30.93 39.55 43.40
C LEU A 591 32.43 39.59 43.12
N LEU A 592 32.99 38.53 42.55
CA LEU A 592 34.44 38.42 42.32
C LEU A 592 34.77 38.44 40.84
N ARG A 593 35.92 39.01 40.47
CA ARG A 593 36.47 38.82 39.12
C ARG A 593 36.87 37.36 38.94
N ALA A 594 36.89 36.88 37.69
CA ALA A 594 37.28 35.51 37.38
C ALA A 594 38.67 35.13 37.93
N GLU A 595 39.62 36.07 37.89
CA GLU A 595 40.97 35.91 38.45
C GLU A 595 41.00 35.75 39.98
N ASP A 596 40.03 36.35 40.68
CA ASP A 596 39.94 36.38 42.14
C ASP A 596 39.08 35.24 42.71
N LEU A 597 38.45 34.42 41.86
CA LEU A 597 37.52 33.38 42.30
C LEU A 597 38.19 32.35 43.22
N ILE A 598 39.31 31.76 42.80
CA ILE A 598 40.03 30.74 43.59
C ILE A 598 40.70 31.34 44.84
N PRO A 599 41.43 32.48 44.75
CA PRO A 599 41.95 33.15 45.94
C PRO A 599 40.84 33.55 46.93
N GLY A 600 39.70 34.01 46.42
CA GLY A 600 38.55 34.40 47.23
C GLY A 600 37.91 33.21 47.95
N LEU A 601 37.70 32.09 47.25
CA LEU A 601 37.24 30.83 47.85
C LEU A 601 38.21 30.32 48.91
N THR A 602 39.52 30.39 48.65
CA THR A 602 40.56 29.96 49.59
C THR A 602 40.55 30.80 50.86
N ARG A 603 40.38 32.12 50.73
CA ARG A 603 40.30 33.05 51.86
C ARG A 603 39.00 32.86 52.67
N LEU A 604 37.88 32.64 51.98
CA LEU A 604 36.59 32.41 52.62
C LEU A 604 36.59 31.11 53.43
N ILE A 605 37.08 30.02 52.84
CA ILE A 605 37.09 28.67 53.45
C ILE A 605 38.18 28.56 54.53
N GLY A 606 39.36 29.12 54.32
CA GLY A 606 40.48 29.07 55.27
C GLY A 606 40.85 27.62 55.67
N GLU A 607 41.04 27.39 56.97
CA GLU A 607 41.32 26.07 57.55
C GLU A 607 40.06 25.31 58.00
N HIS A 608 38.86 25.82 57.69
CA HIS A 608 37.62 25.20 58.13
C HIS A 608 37.37 23.86 57.40
N THR A 609 37.06 22.83 58.18
CA THR A 609 36.68 21.50 57.67
C THR A 609 35.15 21.39 57.63
N GLY A 610 34.60 20.56 56.72
CA GLY A 610 33.15 20.37 56.62
C GLY A 610 32.40 21.41 55.77
N ILE A 611 33.09 22.20 54.95
CA ILE A 611 32.47 23.13 53.99
C ILE A 611 32.21 22.43 52.65
N VAL A 612 31.03 22.66 52.09
CA VAL A 612 30.59 22.19 50.77
C VAL A 612 30.37 23.40 49.86
N LEU A 613 30.70 23.24 48.59
CA LEU A 613 30.44 24.22 47.54
C LEU A 613 29.28 23.74 46.69
N ILE A 614 28.28 24.58 46.45
CA ILE A 614 27.14 24.26 45.60
C ILE A 614 27.20 25.16 44.38
N GLY A 615 27.48 24.55 43.23
CA GLY A 615 27.52 25.21 41.93
C GLY A 615 26.14 25.14 41.27
N ILE A 616 25.45 26.26 41.16
CA ILE A 616 24.13 26.34 40.55
C ILE A 616 24.28 26.77 39.09
N GLY A 617 23.95 25.85 38.16
CA GLY A 617 23.95 26.12 36.73
C GLY A 617 25.25 26.75 36.22
N LEU A 618 26.40 26.14 36.54
CA LEU A 618 27.71 26.66 36.17
C LEU A 618 27.97 26.55 34.66
N HIS A 619 28.17 27.69 34.00
CA HIS A 619 28.58 27.77 32.61
C HIS A 619 30.10 27.61 32.46
N TYR A 620 30.53 27.50 31.19
CA TYR A 620 31.88 27.12 30.78
C TYR A 620 33.00 27.83 31.56
N GLN A 621 32.95 29.16 31.72
CA GLN A 621 34.04 29.92 32.33
C GLN A 621 34.20 29.64 33.84
N ALA A 622 33.11 29.68 34.60
CA ALA A 622 33.16 29.39 36.04
C ALA A 622 33.50 27.92 36.30
N LYS A 623 32.93 27.03 35.49
CA LYS A 623 33.19 25.59 35.55
C LYS A 623 34.65 25.26 35.25
N GLU A 624 35.23 25.83 34.21
CA GLU A 624 36.63 25.60 33.84
C GLU A 624 37.61 26.06 34.94
N ILE A 625 37.33 27.19 35.59
CA ILE A 625 38.15 27.71 36.69
C ILE A 625 38.09 26.77 37.91
N ILE A 626 36.90 26.28 38.26
CA ILE A 626 36.71 25.33 39.36
C ILE A 626 37.36 23.98 39.04
N ASP A 627 37.17 23.46 37.82
CA ASP A 627 37.67 22.16 37.38
C ASP A 627 39.21 22.07 37.40
N LYS A 628 39.89 23.19 37.16
CA LYS A 628 41.36 23.30 37.24
C LYS A 628 41.88 23.57 38.65
N SER A 629 41.00 23.72 39.64
CA SER A 629 41.36 24.06 41.02
C SER A 629 41.32 22.86 41.96
N SER A 630 41.86 23.05 43.17
CA SER A 630 41.76 22.06 44.27
C SER A 630 40.33 21.85 44.79
N PHE A 631 39.37 22.70 44.39
CA PHE A 631 37.99 22.64 44.86
C PHE A 631 37.09 21.70 44.05
N LYS A 632 37.54 21.18 42.90
CA LYS A 632 36.72 20.33 42.01
C LYS A 632 35.98 19.20 42.74
N SER A 633 36.66 18.48 43.64
CA SER A 633 36.07 17.35 44.37
C SER A 633 35.13 17.75 45.52
N ARG A 634 34.99 19.05 45.81
CA ARG A 634 34.14 19.61 46.87
C ARG A 634 32.91 20.35 46.34
N VAL A 635 32.77 20.48 45.02
CA VAL A 635 31.64 21.15 44.37
C VAL A 635 30.56 20.12 44.04
N LEU A 636 29.35 20.38 44.54
CA LEU A 636 28.13 19.73 44.10
C LEU A 636 27.47 20.63 43.04
N GLU A 637 27.44 20.16 41.80
CA GLU A 637 26.77 20.87 40.73
C GLU A 637 25.29 20.49 40.70
N ILE A 638 24.40 21.49 40.69
CA ILE A 638 22.96 21.30 40.55
C ILE A 638 22.42 22.11 39.37
N PRO A 639 21.43 21.59 38.62
CA PRO A 639 20.87 22.32 37.50
C PRO A 639 19.96 23.45 37.97
N ALA A 640 19.84 24.49 37.15
CA ALA A 640 18.89 25.60 37.35
C ALA A 640 18.36 26.10 36.01
N THR A 641 17.05 26.36 35.99
CA THR A 641 16.33 26.80 34.77
C THR A 641 16.20 28.31 34.67
N GLU A 642 16.33 29.04 35.78
CA GLU A 642 16.21 30.50 35.82
C GLU A 642 17.55 31.20 35.57
N TYR A 643 17.60 32.01 34.51
CA TYR A 643 18.80 32.71 34.03
C TYR A 643 19.50 33.59 35.08
N GLY A 644 18.72 34.13 36.03
CA GLY A 644 19.23 34.96 37.14
C GLY A 644 19.94 34.17 38.25
N THR A 645 19.87 32.83 38.22
CA THR A 645 20.43 31.95 39.24
C THR A 645 21.54 31.02 38.74
N GLN A 646 21.94 31.22 37.49
CA GLN A 646 23.07 30.53 36.88
C GLN A 646 24.41 31.22 37.21
N ASP A 647 25.51 30.48 37.13
CA ASP A 647 26.86 30.92 37.54
C ASP A 647 26.97 31.40 39.00
N LEU A 648 26.19 30.78 39.89
CA LEU A 648 26.25 31.06 41.32
C LEU A 648 26.95 29.92 42.04
N ILE A 649 27.88 30.27 42.93
CA ILE A 649 28.54 29.33 43.82
C ILE A 649 28.14 29.69 45.25
N PHE A 650 27.48 28.75 45.94
CA PHE A 650 27.17 28.91 47.35
C PHE A 650 28.18 28.13 48.19
N VAL A 651 28.77 28.79 49.16
CA VAL A 651 29.68 28.18 50.13
C VAL A 651 28.91 28.02 51.43
N VAL A 652 28.79 26.78 51.90
CA VAL A 652 27.92 26.44 53.05
C VAL A 652 28.61 25.38 53.91
N ARG A 653 28.41 25.42 55.23
CA ARG A 653 28.80 24.30 56.10
C ARG A 653 27.84 23.14 55.87
N LYS A 654 28.33 21.91 55.93
CA LYS A 654 27.50 20.72 55.72
C LYS A 654 26.29 20.65 56.67
N ASP A 655 26.44 21.15 57.90
CA ASP A 655 25.37 21.16 58.91
C ASP A 655 24.35 22.29 58.74
N ASP A 656 24.66 23.27 57.88
CA ASP A 656 23.81 24.42 57.53
C ASP A 656 23.03 24.20 56.21
N LEU A 657 23.21 23.04 55.57
CA LEU A 657 22.44 22.66 54.38
C LEU A 657 20.94 22.58 54.72
N PRO A 658 20.06 22.79 53.73
CA PRO A 658 18.63 22.72 53.95
C PRO A 658 18.13 21.29 54.15
N ALA A 659 16.94 21.17 54.72
CA ALA A 659 16.17 19.93 54.75
C ALA A 659 14.88 20.10 53.93
N ILE A 660 14.46 19.06 53.22
CA ILE A 660 13.19 19.04 52.47
C ILE A 660 12.16 18.16 53.19
N GLU A 661 10.94 18.65 53.30
CA GLU A 661 9.81 17.93 53.88
C GLU A 661 8.69 17.82 52.82
N HIS A 662 8.36 16.58 52.44
CA HIS A 662 7.23 16.31 51.56
C HIS A 662 5.97 16.09 52.40
N ARG A 663 5.02 17.01 52.29
CA ARG A 663 3.80 17.03 53.10
C ARG A 663 2.64 16.38 52.34
N ALA A 664 1.78 15.69 53.08
CA ALA A 664 0.47 15.32 52.58
C ALA A 664 -0.38 16.59 52.36
N LEU A 665 -1.18 16.57 51.30
CA LEU A 665 -2.12 17.64 50.98
C LEU A 665 -3.33 17.60 51.93
N GLN A 666 -4.07 18.70 52.00
CA GLN A 666 -5.30 18.76 52.79
C GLN A 666 -6.39 17.92 52.12
N GLN A 667 -7.28 17.33 52.93
CA GLN A 667 -8.33 16.46 52.40
C GLN A 667 -9.29 17.25 51.48
N GLU A 668 -9.55 18.53 51.79
CA GLU A 668 -10.38 19.37 50.93
C GLU A 668 -9.81 19.49 49.50
N GLU A 669 -8.49 19.69 49.38
CA GLU A 669 -7.80 19.80 48.08
C GLU A 669 -7.79 18.47 47.32
N ILE A 670 -7.62 17.35 48.05
CA ILE A 670 -7.67 15.99 47.48
C ILE A 670 -9.05 15.69 46.89
N ASP A 671 -10.12 16.03 47.62
CA ASP A 671 -11.49 15.77 47.20
C ASP A 671 -11.90 16.69 46.04
N GLU A 672 -11.53 17.97 46.11
CA GLU A 672 -11.85 18.99 45.10
C GLU A 672 -11.22 18.69 43.73
N LEU A 673 -9.97 18.22 43.72
CA LEU A 673 -9.22 17.90 42.51
C LEU A 673 -9.23 16.40 42.17
N ARG A 674 -9.96 15.57 42.93
CA ARG A 674 -10.05 14.10 42.77
C ARG A 674 -8.68 13.45 42.65
N LEU A 675 -7.78 13.82 43.55
CA LEU A 675 -6.36 13.47 43.50
C LEU A 675 -6.13 12.01 43.89
N VAL A 676 -5.33 11.30 43.10
CA VAL A 676 -4.85 9.95 43.39
C VAL A 676 -3.37 10.01 43.76
N LEU A 677 -2.98 9.33 44.84
CA LEU A 677 -1.57 9.26 45.24
C LEU A 677 -0.79 8.39 44.23
N ILE A 678 0.15 9.00 43.52
CA ILE A 678 1.00 8.32 42.52
C ILE A 678 2.41 8.01 43.04
N ASN A 679 2.88 8.73 44.06
CA ASN A 679 4.16 8.48 44.73
C ASN A 679 4.02 8.67 46.25
N ASP A 680 4.22 7.60 47.02
CA ASP A 680 4.09 7.65 48.47
C ASP A 680 5.27 8.32 49.19
N GLU A 681 6.50 8.21 48.66
CA GLU A 681 7.69 8.78 49.27
C GLU A 681 7.71 10.31 49.16
N LEU A 682 7.42 10.82 47.96
CA LEU A 682 7.41 12.25 47.64
C LEU A 682 6.04 12.91 47.86
N LYS A 683 5.02 12.13 48.23
CA LYS A 683 3.62 12.57 48.37
C LYS A 683 3.12 13.32 47.14
N ILE A 684 3.34 12.74 45.97
CA ILE A 684 2.88 13.28 44.69
C ILE A 684 1.52 12.67 44.36
N TYR A 685 0.59 13.54 43.96
CA TYR A 685 -0.74 13.18 43.56
C TYR A 685 -0.99 13.59 42.10
N GLY A 686 -1.81 12.81 41.40
CA GLY A 686 -2.22 13.07 40.02
C GLY A 686 -3.74 12.97 39.85
N SER A 687 -4.31 13.75 38.94
CA SER A 687 -5.69 13.55 38.49
C SER A 687 -5.90 13.98 37.05
N VAL A 688 -6.91 13.35 36.42
CA VAL A 688 -7.39 13.68 35.07
C VAL A 688 -8.91 13.78 35.14
N ILE A 689 -9.46 14.96 34.91
CA ILE A 689 -10.90 15.23 35.03
C ILE A 689 -11.45 15.70 33.69
N ASP A 690 -12.52 15.05 33.22
CA ASP A 690 -13.29 15.51 32.08
C ASP A 690 -14.22 16.67 32.48
N ILE A 691 -13.79 17.91 32.20
CA ILE A 691 -14.54 19.11 32.57
C ILE A 691 -15.81 19.33 31.72
N ASN A 692 -16.06 18.48 30.71
CA ASN A 692 -17.22 18.62 29.82
C ASN A 692 -18.47 17.90 30.35
N LYS A 693 -18.33 17.07 31.40
CA LYS A 693 -19.46 16.41 32.06
C LYS A 693 -20.20 17.40 32.97
N GLU A 694 -21.53 17.28 33.05
CA GLU A 694 -22.37 18.19 33.88
C GLU A 694 -21.95 18.17 35.36
N GLU A 695 -21.53 17.01 35.87
CA GLU A 695 -20.99 16.85 37.23
C GLU A 695 -19.73 17.67 37.52
N ASN A 696 -19.01 18.12 36.49
CA ASN A 696 -17.75 18.86 36.61
C ASN A 696 -17.88 20.33 36.20
N ARG A 697 -19.12 20.84 36.07
CA ARG A 697 -19.42 22.20 35.61
C ARG A 697 -18.76 23.28 36.47
N GLU A 698 -18.77 23.12 37.79
CA GLU A 698 -18.08 24.05 38.70
C GLU A 698 -16.57 24.13 38.41
N THR A 699 -15.95 23.00 38.04
CA THR A 699 -14.53 22.97 37.65
C THR A 699 -14.31 23.70 36.32
N LYS A 700 -15.22 23.55 35.36
CA LYS A 700 -15.17 24.24 34.08
C LYS A 700 -15.29 25.77 34.25
N ASP A 701 -16.21 26.22 35.09
CA ASP A 701 -16.48 27.64 35.31
C ASP A 701 -15.26 28.38 35.90
N ARG A 702 -14.44 27.69 36.73
CA ARG A 702 -13.19 28.26 37.29
C ARG A 702 -12.16 28.64 36.23
N TRP A 703 -12.15 27.97 35.09
CA TRP A 703 -11.20 28.25 34.00
C TRP A 703 -11.60 29.45 33.13
N ASN A 704 -12.82 29.98 33.29
CA ASN A 704 -13.33 31.16 32.57
C ASN A 704 -13.07 31.11 31.05
N LEU A 705 -13.49 30.01 30.41
CA LEU A 705 -13.21 29.72 29.01
C LEU A 705 -13.99 30.59 28.00
N GLU A 706 -14.92 31.44 28.45
CA GLU A 706 -15.79 32.25 27.58
C GLU A 706 -15.02 33.20 26.65
N ASN A 707 -13.80 33.60 27.03
CA ASN A 707 -12.95 34.51 26.24
C ASN A 707 -11.74 33.81 25.57
N ASP A 708 -11.63 32.48 25.65
CA ASP A 708 -10.51 31.76 25.03
C ASP A 708 -10.82 31.45 23.56
N PRO A 709 -10.07 32.00 22.59
CA PRO A 709 -10.24 31.68 21.17
C PRO A 709 -10.04 30.19 20.85
N ASN A 710 -9.42 29.42 21.75
CA ASN A 710 -9.20 27.97 21.62
C ASN A 710 -10.25 27.10 22.35
N ASN A 711 -11.37 27.68 22.81
CA ASN A 711 -12.48 26.99 23.49
C ASN A 711 -13.36 26.13 22.56
N GLN A 712 -12.95 25.91 21.31
CA GLN A 712 -13.72 25.08 20.37
C GLN A 712 -13.54 23.57 20.62
N ASP A 713 -12.43 23.17 21.26
CA ASP A 713 -12.15 21.75 21.56
C ASP A 713 -12.56 21.38 22.99
N LEU A 714 -13.10 20.17 23.15
CA LEU A 714 -13.33 19.56 24.46
C LEU A 714 -12.01 19.41 25.23
N LYS A 715 -12.02 19.77 26.51
CA LYS A 715 -10.81 19.77 27.35
C LYS A 715 -10.91 18.79 28.52
N VAL A 716 -9.77 18.37 29.03
CA VAL A 716 -9.60 17.70 30.32
C VAL A 716 -8.70 18.54 31.21
N GLN A 717 -8.98 18.56 32.50
CA GLN A 717 -8.08 19.15 33.50
C GLN A 717 -7.11 18.08 33.97
N LEU A 718 -5.82 18.38 33.89
CA LEU A 718 -4.76 17.60 34.50
C LEU A 718 -4.31 18.29 35.78
N ALA A 719 -4.13 17.53 36.85
CA ALA A 719 -3.51 17.99 38.08
C ALA A 719 -2.31 17.12 38.41
N LEU A 720 -1.19 17.75 38.75
CA LEU A 720 -0.06 17.12 39.41
C LEU A 720 0.21 17.96 40.66
N ALA A 721 -0.19 17.44 41.81
CA ALA A 721 -0.20 18.18 43.07
C ALA A 721 0.77 17.55 44.07
N PHE A 722 1.55 18.39 44.74
CA PHE A 722 2.44 18.03 45.84
C PHE A 722 2.78 19.30 46.61
N LEU A 723 3.19 19.16 47.87
CA LEU A 723 3.69 20.25 48.69
C LEU A 723 5.02 19.84 49.33
N SER A 724 6.11 20.37 48.79
CA SER A 724 7.45 20.17 49.35
C SER A 724 7.93 21.46 49.98
N VAL A 725 8.32 21.42 51.25
CA VAL A 725 8.79 22.59 51.99
C VAL A 725 10.28 22.44 52.27
N ILE A 726 11.07 23.36 51.75
CA ILE A 726 12.50 23.47 52.04
C ILE A 726 12.66 24.34 53.29
N HIS A 727 13.23 23.76 54.33
CA HIS A 727 13.49 24.41 55.62
C HIS A 727 14.94 24.82 55.72
N TRP A 728 15.17 26.05 56.19
CA TRP A 728 16.50 26.61 56.44
C TRP A 728 16.62 27.04 57.90
N LYS A 729 17.72 26.67 58.56
CA LYS A 729 18.03 27.10 59.94
C LYS A 729 18.23 28.61 60.00
N ASP A 730 17.80 29.28 61.07
CA ASP A 730 18.03 30.71 61.25
C ASP A 730 19.51 31.04 61.56
N SER A 731 20.24 30.10 62.17
CA SER A 731 21.66 30.24 62.53
C SER A 731 22.63 29.94 61.37
N ARG A 732 22.12 29.68 60.17
CA ARG A 732 22.91 29.25 59.02
C ARG A 732 23.92 30.30 58.56
N GLU A 733 25.04 29.86 58.01
CA GLU A 733 25.95 30.73 57.24
C GLU A 733 26.02 30.25 55.77
N VAL A 734 25.35 30.99 54.88
CA VAL A 734 25.28 30.70 53.44
C VAL A 734 25.86 31.88 52.67
N VAL A 735 27.04 31.68 52.09
CA VAL A 735 27.76 32.74 51.38
C VAL A 735 27.62 32.55 49.87
N GLN A 736 27.01 33.51 49.19
CA GLN A 736 26.90 33.52 47.73
C GLN A 736 28.14 34.16 47.11
N ILE A 737 28.77 33.48 46.17
CA ILE A 737 29.81 34.01 45.30
C ILE A 737 29.27 34.02 43.86
N SER A 738 29.32 35.20 43.25
CA SER A 738 29.04 35.40 41.83
C SER A 738 30.32 35.78 41.10
N VAL A 739 30.50 35.27 39.88
CA VAL A 739 31.60 35.69 39.01
C VAL A 739 31.14 36.90 38.19
N ASN A 740 31.93 37.98 38.22
CA ASN A 740 31.68 39.19 37.45
C ASN A 740 31.92 38.90 35.96
N THR A 741 30.95 39.29 35.15
CA THR A 741 30.99 39.14 33.70
C THR A 741 30.87 40.51 33.04
N GLU A 742 31.61 40.75 31.96
CA GLU A 742 31.48 42.00 31.19
C GLU A 742 30.16 42.09 30.42
N TYR A 743 29.44 40.98 30.33
CA TYR A 743 28.20 40.83 29.55
C TYR A 743 26.92 41.12 30.37
N ARG A 744 27.02 41.34 31.70
CA ARG A 744 25.87 41.64 32.56
C ARG A 744 26.21 42.73 33.58
N GLU A 745 25.28 43.64 33.82
CA GLU A 745 25.42 44.65 34.88
C GLU A 745 25.16 43.99 36.26
N GLN A 746 26.22 43.71 37.00
CA GLN A 746 26.16 42.91 38.24
C GLN A 746 26.56 43.68 39.52
N GLY A 747 26.92 44.96 39.38
CA GLY A 747 27.44 45.82 40.45
C GLY A 747 28.96 45.95 40.43
N ILE A 748 29.53 46.58 41.46
CA ILE A 748 30.98 46.76 41.59
C ILE A 748 31.60 45.48 42.18
N PRO A 749 32.60 44.86 41.54
CA PRO A 749 33.28 43.69 42.09
C PRO A 749 33.97 44.00 43.42
N ASN A 750 33.84 43.07 44.37
CA ASN A 750 34.56 43.09 45.64
C ASN A 750 36.06 42.86 45.43
N VAL A 751 36.87 43.45 46.29
CA VAL A 751 38.31 43.18 46.36
C VAL A 751 38.54 42.03 47.34
N LEU A 752 39.62 41.25 47.16
CA LEU A 752 39.94 40.10 48.04
C LEU A 752 39.97 40.43 49.55
N ASN A 753 40.24 41.69 49.93
CA ASN A 753 40.24 42.11 51.33
C ASN A 753 38.84 42.23 51.95
N ASP A 754 37.80 42.37 51.12
CA ASP A 754 36.41 42.47 51.57
C ASP A 754 35.83 41.10 51.96
N ILE A 755 36.50 40.01 51.56
CA ILE A 755 36.08 38.64 51.83
C ILE A 755 36.44 38.29 53.28
N MET A 756 35.40 38.08 54.08
CA MET A 756 35.51 37.64 55.47
C MET A 756 35.46 36.10 55.53
N PRO A 757 36.36 35.44 56.27
CA PRO A 757 36.28 33.99 56.51
C PRO A 757 35.00 33.61 57.26
N PHE A 758 34.63 32.33 57.19
CA PHE A 758 33.56 31.77 58.05
C PHE A 758 33.85 32.04 59.54
N GLU A 759 32.82 32.36 60.31
CA GLU A 759 32.98 32.58 61.75
C GLU A 759 33.36 31.27 62.45
N LYS A 760 34.39 31.24 63.31
CA LYS A 760 34.69 30.03 64.09
C LYS A 760 33.46 29.63 64.90
N SER A 761 32.96 28.40 64.72
CA SER A 761 31.91 27.88 65.59
C SER A 761 32.44 27.94 67.02
N ALA A 762 31.80 28.75 67.86
CA ALA A 762 31.96 28.57 69.29
C ALA A 762 31.37 27.19 69.59
N ASP A 763 32.22 26.24 69.98
CA ASP A 763 31.76 24.96 70.54
C ASP A 763 30.67 25.27 71.59
N LYS A 764 29.45 24.80 71.33
CA LYS A 764 28.35 24.79 72.29
C LYS A 764 28.06 23.36 72.67
#